data_AF-A0A2T2TYI3-F1
#
_entry.id   AF-A0A2T2TYI3-F1
#
_cell.length_a   1.000
_cell.length_b   1.000
_cell.length_c   1.000
_cell.angle_alpha   90.00
_cell.angle_beta   90.00
_cell.angle_gamma   90.00
#
_symmetry.space_group_name_H-M   'P 1'
#
loop_
_entity.id
_entity.type
_entity.pdbx_description
1 polymer ?
#
loop_
_entity_poly.entity_id
_entity_poly.type
_entity_poly.pdbx_seq_one_letter_code
_entity_poly.pdbx_strand_id
1 'polypeptide(L)'
;MSTSNPPWVVCKFGGTSVSSRARWDTIADVVRTHRAEERRPFLVCSALQGVSDQLEALCRQLGADGHSDPRSTLATIRDRHRALAQELGVDADPVLADALERLEQWTDEIRDSDGPSPRQQAAVLASGELLSTRLGVAYLSTQGLPVQWLDAREFLRASDDPHVPPRRQYLQATCTSHSDPVLEAHLADAPDTVYLTQGFIASNALGETVLLGRGGSDTSAAHFAAKLGAEQLDIWTDVPGLFTANPREVPSARLLRRLGYDEAQELATMGGRVLHPRCLDPVRRHQIPLHVRSTEHPSLEGTGIADEGPDVGPQVKAISAKTDITAVSMDTLGMWQEVGFLADVFQIFKHHGLSVDLVATSEANVTVTLDPTANALDPDVLDRLLHDLNRYCDAELIGPCAIVSLVGHRIRSLLNELGPAFEVFDEQKVHLVTQAASDLNMSFVVDEAQADRLVRELHAQFFGGRAPDAVFGPRWEELVAINEDESEAPAVWWRDRRDELLQLADEQSPRYVYDAATLLERSQEVRTLDPIDRAFYAIKANPHPDVLRVLERQGLGFECVSPGELNRVFEVLPDLDPGRVLFQPNFAAPHEYADAFERSVHVTVDNVQPLARHPKVFAGEDLFVRVDPGQGHGHHKKVRTAGAQSKFGVVPDDLKQFRNAADQAGATVVGLHAHVGSGITDESTWANLVDLLATLASDFPEANTLNVGGGLGVSGRSGAQSLNLATLGDLLKDAADRHPQYSLWMEPGRYLVAEAGVLLARVTQTKTKESVRYVGLDTGMNSLLRPALYGAHHEIVNLSRLDDAPSLTADVVGPICETGDVLGHDRRLPPTEPGDTLLVATTGAYGASMRNEYNLRPPAPETMLAAEPA
;
A
#
# COMPACT_ATOMS: atom_id res chain seq x y z
N MET A 1 15.40 37.58 -38.08
CA MET A 1 15.38 36.66 -36.92
C MET A 1 14.36 37.22 -35.95
N SER A 2 13.18 36.59 -35.88
CA SER A 2 12.09 37.04 -35.00
C SER A 2 12.52 36.78 -33.56
N THR A 3 12.69 37.84 -32.76
CA THR A 3 12.93 37.75 -31.32
C THR A 3 11.63 37.32 -30.65
N SER A 4 11.37 36.01 -30.57
CA SER A 4 10.28 35.46 -29.78
C SER A 4 10.62 35.66 -28.30
N ASN A 5 9.70 36.24 -27.53
CA ASN A 5 9.83 36.30 -26.08
C ASN A 5 10.03 34.89 -25.50
N PRO A 6 10.82 34.74 -24.41
CA PRO A 6 11.01 33.46 -23.76
C PRO A 6 9.65 32.88 -23.30
N PRO A 7 9.43 31.56 -23.47
CA PRO A 7 8.14 30.94 -23.20
C PRO A 7 7.80 30.93 -21.70
N TRP A 8 6.50 30.99 -21.40
CA TRP A 8 6.00 30.84 -20.03
C TRP A 8 5.97 29.38 -19.60
N VAL A 9 6.32 29.13 -18.33
CA VAL A 9 6.09 27.86 -17.64
C VAL A 9 5.31 28.14 -16.37
N VAL A 10 4.14 27.53 -16.24
CA VAL A 10 3.34 27.67 -15.01
C VAL A 10 3.73 26.57 -14.04
N CYS A 11 4.08 26.91 -12.81
CA CYS A 11 4.44 25.95 -11.75
C CYS A 11 3.43 26.07 -10.60
N LYS A 12 2.66 25.02 -10.35
CA LYS A 12 1.74 24.93 -9.23
C LYS A 12 2.38 24.18 -8.07
N PHE A 13 2.27 24.71 -6.84
CA PHE A 13 2.74 24.06 -5.62
C PHE A 13 1.56 23.78 -4.68
N GLY A 14 1.40 22.52 -4.28
CA GLY A 14 0.37 22.09 -3.31
C GLY A 14 0.67 22.55 -1.88
N GLY A 15 -0.27 22.31 -0.96
CA GLY A 15 -0.13 22.77 0.42
C GLY A 15 1.08 22.20 1.15
N THR A 16 1.35 20.90 1.00
CA THR A 16 2.56 20.24 1.52
C THR A 16 3.84 20.89 0.98
N SER A 17 3.84 21.27 -0.31
CA SER A 17 4.96 21.93 -1.00
C SER A 17 5.25 23.36 -0.56
N VAL A 18 4.38 24.01 0.22
CA VAL A 18 4.58 25.39 0.69
C VAL A 18 4.63 25.52 2.21
N SER A 19 4.68 24.41 2.94
CA SER A 19 4.51 24.38 4.40
C SER A 19 5.80 24.30 5.22
N SER A 20 6.98 24.26 4.58
CA SER A 20 8.28 24.27 5.26
C SER A 20 9.33 25.01 4.44
N ARG A 21 10.42 25.43 5.09
CA ARG A 21 11.54 26.10 4.43
C ARG A 21 12.23 25.23 3.40
N ALA A 22 12.47 23.97 3.72
CA ALA A 22 13.11 23.03 2.79
C ALA A 22 12.34 22.95 1.46
N ARG A 23 11.00 23.02 1.50
CA ARG A 23 10.18 23.02 0.29
C ARG A 23 10.26 24.36 -0.46
N TRP A 24 10.29 25.48 0.25
CA TRP A 24 10.50 26.80 -0.35
C TRP A 24 11.90 26.97 -0.97
N ASP A 25 12.92 26.31 -0.42
CA ASP A 25 14.25 26.20 -1.04
C ASP A 25 14.16 25.47 -2.38
N THR A 26 13.46 24.34 -2.43
CA THR A 26 13.17 23.64 -3.70
C THR A 26 12.44 24.55 -4.69
N ILE A 27 11.44 25.33 -4.25
CA ILE A 27 10.73 26.28 -5.13
C ILE A 27 11.70 27.31 -5.71
N ALA A 28 12.60 27.85 -4.89
CA ALA A 28 13.62 28.80 -5.36
C ALA A 28 14.54 28.17 -6.41
N ASP A 29 14.94 26.91 -6.24
CA ASP A 29 15.77 26.18 -7.20
C ASP A 29 15.03 25.85 -8.51
N VAL A 30 13.74 25.53 -8.44
CA VAL A 30 12.88 25.36 -9.62
C VAL A 30 12.81 26.66 -10.42
N VAL A 31 12.62 27.80 -9.74
CA VAL A 31 12.62 29.12 -10.39
C VAL A 31 13.96 29.42 -11.05
N ARG A 32 15.08 29.14 -10.36
CA ARG A 32 16.44 29.34 -10.92
C ARG A 32 16.68 28.47 -12.14
N THR A 33 16.25 27.21 -12.09
CA THR A 33 16.40 26.24 -13.19
C THR A 33 15.66 26.71 -14.44
N HIS A 34 14.37 27.02 -14.33
CA HIS A 34 13.59 27.52 -15.47
C HIS A 34 14.18 28.81 -16.05
N ARG A 35 14.63 29.75 -15.21
CA ARG A 35 15.28 30.98 -15.69
C ARG A 35 16.61 30.72 -16.41
N ALA A 36 17.39 29.74 -15.94
CA ALA A 36 18.63 29.34 -16.61
C ALA A 36 18.37 28.69 -17.98
N GLU A 37 17.21 28.06 -18.16
CA GLU A 37 16.73 27.51 -19.44
C GLU A 37 16.03 28.55 -20.33
N GLU A 38 16.19 29.84 -20.04
CA GLU A 38 15.52 30.94 -20.77
C GLU A 38 13.98 30.82 -20.78
N ARG A 39 13.39 30.28 -19.71
CA ARG A 39 11.93 30.22 -19.50
C ARG A 39 11.48 31.24 -18.46
N ARG A 40 10.21 31.65 -18.56
CA ARG A 40 9.57 32.58 -17.62
C ARG A 40 8.69 31.80 -16.65
N PRO A 41 9.11 31.56 -15.39
CA PRO A 41 8.28 30.84 -14.43
C PRO A 41 7.15 31.73 -13.89
N PHE A 42 5.94 31.18 -13.83
CA PHE A 42 4.75 31.78 -13.23
C PHE A 42 4.22 30.84 -12.15
N LEU A 43 4.26 31.27 -10.89
CA LEU A 43 4.05 30.40 -9.73
C LEU A 43 2.60 30.52 -9.23
N VAL A 44 1.97 29.38 -8.93
CA VAL A 44 0.62 29.29 -8.37
C VAL A 44 0.70 28.45 -7.08
N CYS A 45 0.39 29.04 -5.92
CA CYS A 45 0.50 28.33 -4.64
C CYS A 45 -0.86 28.12 -3.96
N SER A 46 -1.04 26.96 -3.34
CA SER A 46 -2.13 26.66 -2.42
C SER A 46 -1.88 27.23 -1.02
N ALA A 47 -2.90 27.21 -0.16
CA ALA A 47 -2.73 27.44 1.27
C ALA A 47 -1.79 26.39 1.92
N LEU A 48 -1.23 26.71 3.09
CA LEU A 48 -0.44 25.74 3.86
C LEU A 48 -1.27 24.49 4.20
N GLN A 49 -0.62 23.34 4.33
CA GLN A 49 -1.26 22.04 4.57
C GLN A 49 -2.25 22.13 5.74
N GLY A 50 -3.51 21.75 5.56
CA GLY A 50 -4.54 21.78 6.63
C GLY A 50 -5.05 23.17 7.04
N VAL A 51 -4.56 24.28 6.47
CA VAL A 51 -5.13 25.61 6.74
C VAL A 51 -6.52 25.75 6.11
N SER A 52 -6.74 25.23 4.90
CA SER A 52 -8.06 25.24 4.26
C SER A 52 -9.10 24.50 5.10
N ASP A 53 -8.73 23.36 5.70
CA ASP A 53 -9.60 22.59 6.60
C ASP A 53 -9.91 23.37 7.88
N GLN A 54 -8.93 24.09 8.43
CA GLN A 54 -9.12 24.98 9.57
C GLN A 54 -10.03 26.15 9.25
N LEU A 55 -9.93 26.73 8.06
CA LEU A 55 -10.83 27.79 7.59
C LEU A 55 -12.25 27.26 7.35
N GLU A 56 -12.41 26.03 6.87
CA GLU A 56 -13.72 25.39 6.74
C GLU A 56 -14.33 25.06 8.10
N ALA A 57 -13.51 24.60 9.05
CA ALA A 57 -13.93 24.43 10.44
C ALA A 57 -14.34 25.77 11.07
N LEU A 58 -13.59 26.85 10.82
CA LEU A 58 -13.93 28.20 11.26
C LEU A 58 -15.29 28.64 10.73
N CYS A 59 -15.56 28.45 9.43
CA CYS A 59 -16.86 28.74 8.84
C CYS A 59 -18.00 27.95 9.50
N ARG A 60 -17.76 26.67 9.87
CA ARG A 60 -18.74 25.86 10.61
C ARG A 60 -18.96 26.36 12.05
N GLN A 61 -17.90 26.77 12.73
CA GLN A 61 -17.96 27.33 14.09
C GLN A 61 -18.72 28.65 14.16
N LEU A 62 -18.69 29.43 13.08
CA LEU A 62 -19.41 30.69 12.95
C LEU A 62 -20.89 30.53 12.55
N GLY A 63 -21.35 29.30 12.29
CA GLY A 63 -22.75 28.99 11.98
C GLY A 63 -23.61 28.73 13.22
N ALA A 64 -24.93 28.56 13.00
CA ALA A 64 -25.95 28.44 14.05
C ALA A 64 -25.74 27.28 15.06
N ASP A 65 -24.99 26.24 14.68
CA ASP A 65 -24.73 25.04 15.51
C ASP A 65 -23.34 25.05 16.20
N GLY A 66 -22.58 26.15 16.12
CA GLY A 66 -21.22 26.25 16.65
C GLY A 66 -21.14 26.28 18.18
N HIS A 67 -20.70 25.19 18.83
CA HIS A 67 -20.47 25.14 20.29
C HIS A 67 -19.01 25.47 20.70
N SER A 68 -18.13 25.82 19.77
CA SER A 68 -16.69 26.01 20.01
C SER A 68 -16.20 27.42 19.66
N ASP A 69 -15.15 27.89 20.34
CA ASP A 69 -14.64 29.27 20.22
C ASP A 69 -13.85 29.49 18.91
N PRO A 70 -14.36 30.31 17.96
CA PRO A 70 -13.68 30.60 16.69
C PRO A 70 -12.34 31.32 16.88
N ARG A 71 -12.11 31.97 18.02
CA ARG A 71 -10.82 32.64 18.32
C ARG A 71 -9.67 31.66 18.43
N SER A 72 -9.92 30.44 18.90
CA SER A 72 -8.90 29.39 19.01
C SER A 72 -8.41 28.93 17.63
N THR A 73 -9.33 28.76 16.69
CA THR A 73 -9.03 28.40 15.30
C THR A 73 -8.29 29.52 14.58
N LEU A 74 -8.72 30.78 14.75
CA LEU A 74 -8.02 31.96 14.23
C LEU A 74 -6.59 32.08 14.77
N ALA A 75 -6.41 31.90 16.09
CA ALA A 75 -5.08 31.91 16.70
C ALA A 75 -4.19 30.82 16.12
N THR A 76 -4.72 29.61 15.93
CA THR A 76 -3.99 28.49 15.31
C THR A 76 -3.53 28.84 13.90
N ILE A 77 -4.42 29.38 13.05
CA ILE A 77 -4.07 29.79 11.69
C ILE A 77 -2.95 30.84 11.72
N ARG A 78 -3.08 31.85 12.57
CA ARG A 78 -2.08 32.92 12.72
C ARG A 78 -0.72 32.39 13.19
N ASP A 79 -0.71 31.54 14.20
CA ASP A 79 0.51 31.01 14.81
C ASP A 79 1.27 30.10 13.83
N ARG A 80 0.55 29.32 13.01
CA ARG A 80 1.15 28.50 11.94
C ARG A 80 1.86 29.35 10.88
N HIS A 81 1.24 30.45 10.43
CA HIS A 81 1.88 31.33 9.44
C HIS A 81 3.07 32.10 10.04
N ARG A 82 3.00 32.51 11.30
CA ARG A 82 4.14 33.13 12.01
C ARG A 82 5.29 32.15 12.21
N ALA A 83 4.99 30.90 12.56
CA ALA A 83 6.01 29.86 12.70
C ALA A 83 6.75 29.62 11.37
N LEU A 84 6.01 29.53 10.25
CA LEU A 84 6.62 29.41 8.93
C LEU A 84 7.44 30.66 8.57
N ALA A 85 6.93 31.86 8.81
CA ALA A 85 7.68 33.10 8.57
C ALA A 85 9.02 33.12 9.34
N GLN A 86 9.00 32.68 10.60
CA GLN A 86 10.20 32.53 11.42
C GLN A 86 11.18 31.51 10.82
N GLU A 87 10.69 30.35 10.38
CA GLU A 87 11.52 29.32 9.73
C GLU A 87 12.19 29.86 8.46
N LEU A 88 11.43 30.59 7.64
CA LEU A 88 11.86 31.25 6.41
C LEU A 88 12.80 32.45 6.65
N GLY A 89 12.91 32.94 7.89
CA GLY A 89 13.70 34.13 8.22
C GLY A 89 13.09 35.43 7.70
N VAL A 90 11.76 35.50 7.59
CA VAL A 90 11.00 36.65 7.12
C VAL A 90 10.28 37.32 8.29
N ASP A 91 10.26 38.65 8.32
CA ASP A 91 9.46 39.40 9.30
C ASP A 91 7.96 39.25 8.99
N ALA A 92 7.25 38.55 9.86
CA ALA A 92 5.85 38.17 9.65
C ALA A 92 4.90 39.36 9.68
N ASP A 93 5.16 40.36 10.52
CA ASP A 93 4.22 41.43 10.81
C ASP A 93 3.93 42.32 9.58
N PRO A 94 4.91 42.88 8.85
CA PRO A 94 4.62 43.70 7.67
C PRO A 94 4.03 42.88 6.51
N VAL A 95 4.30 41.57 6.46
CA VAL A 95 3.87 40.70 5.36
C VAL A 95 2.44 40.21 5.54
N LEU A 96 2.07 39.86 6.78
CA LEU A 96 0.81 39.18 7.08
C LEU A 96 -0.28 40.09 7.69
N ALA A 97 0.07 41.24 8.29
CA ALA A 97 -0.85 42.05 9.09
C ALA A 97 -2.17 42.35 8.38
N ASP A 98 -2.12 42.93 7.17
CA ASP A 98 -3.32 43.30 6.39
C ASP A 98 -4.22 42.10 6.05
N ALA A 99 -3.61 40.95 5.72
CA ALA A 99 -4.37 39.74 5.38
C ALA A 99 -5.02 39.10 6.62
N LEU A 100 -4.32 39.10 7.76
CA LEU A 100 -4.86 38.61 9.03
C LEU A 100 -5.96 39.52 9.57
N GLU A 101 -5.77 40.84 9.51
CA GLU A 101 -6.78 41.83 9.92
C GLU A 101 -8.06 41.67 9.08
N ARG A 102 -7.93 41.42 7.77
CA ARG A 102 -9.08 41.16 6.91
C ARG A 102 -9.81 39.86 7.28
N LEU A 103 -9.09 38.80 7.62
CA LEU A 103 -9.68 37.54 8.07
C LEU A 103 -10.42 37.70 9.41
N GLU A 104 -9.85 38.45 10.34
CA GLU A 104 -10.48 38.82 11.61
C GLU A 104 -11.76 39.65 11.36
N GLN A 105 -11.70 40.63 10.46
CA GLN A 105 -12.86 41.43 10.07
C GLN A 105 -14.00 40.57 9.51
N TRP A 106 -13.72 39.64 8.59
CA TRP A 106 -14.75 38.73 8.08
C TRP A 106 -15.35 37.86 9.19
N THR A 107 -14.53 37.40 10.13
CA THR A 107 -14.98 36.59 11.25
C THR A 107 -15.91 37.37 12.17
N ASP A 108 -15.59 38.63 12.45
CA ASP A 108 -16.42 39.53 13.24
C ASP A 108 -17.75 39.85 12.54
N GLU A 109 -17.73 40.12 11.23
CA GLU A 109 -18.93 40.38 10.43
C GLU A 109 -19.88 39.18 10.36
N ILE A 110 -19.33 37.96 10.28
CA ILE A 110 -20.15 36.73 10.25
C ILE A 110 -20.76 36.45 11.63
N ARG A 111 -20.00 36.67 12.71
CA ARG A 111 -20.47 36.42 14.08
C ARG A 111 -21.72 37.24 14.42
N ASP A 112 -21.86 38.42 13.83
CA ASP A 112 -23.01 39.30 14.05
C ASP A 112 -24.20 38.97 13.11
N SER A 113 -24.16 37.84 12.39
CA SER A 113 -25.18 37.36 11.44
C SER A 113 -25.66 35.93 11.74
N ASP A 114 -26.74 35.47 11.08
CA ASP A 114 -27.30 34.10 11.20
C ASP A 114 -26.43 33.02 10.48
N GLY A 115 -25.10 33.13 10.59
CA GLY A 115 -24.11 32.27 9.94
C GLY A 115 -23.58 32.79 8.59
N PRO A 116 -22.50 32.18 8.07
CA PRO A 116 -21.82 32.71 6.89
C PRO A 116 -22.64 32.56 5.61
N SER A 117 -22.88 33.67 4.91
CA SER A 117 -23.34 33.62 3.52
C SER A 117 -22.29 32.96 2.61
N PRO A 118 -22.67 32.38 1.45
CA PRO A 118 -21.69 31.79 0.52
C PRO A 118 -20.56 32.74 0.11
N ARG A 119 -20.86 34.04 0.00
CA ARG A 119 -19.87 35.09 -0.27
C ARG A 119 -18.85 35.24 0.86
N GLN A 120 -19.34 35.33 2.10
CA GLN A 120 -18.47 35.44 3.28
C GLN A 120 -17.63 34.16 3.45
N GLN A 121 -18.24 32.99 3.24
CA GLN A 121 -17.53 31.71 3.28
C GLN A 121 -16.41 31.66 2.22
N ALA A 122 -16.67 32.14 1.00
CA ALA A 122 -15.65 32.23 -0.05
C ALA A 122 -14.47 33.14 0.35
N ALA A 123 -14.76 34.30 0.96
CA ALA A 123 -13.74 35.24 1.39
C ALA A 123 -12.87 34.72 2.55
N VAL A 124 -13.48 34.04 3.53
CA VAL A 124 -12.75 33.41 4.64
C VAL A 124 -11.82 32.32 4.10
N LEU A 125 -12.34 31.39 3.29
CA LEU A 125 -11.54 30.29 2.73
C LEU A 125 -10.39 30.77 1.85
N ALA A 126 -10.59 31.84 1.06
CA ALA A 126 -9.55 32.44 0.23
C ALA A 126 -8.35 33.00 1.01
N SER A 127 -8.50 33.22 2.33
CA SER A 127 -7.43 33.79 3.16
C SER A 127 -6.21 32.87 3.26
N GLY A 128 -6.39 31.55 3.12
CA GLY A 128 -5.27 30.60 3.18
C GLY A 128 -4.23 30.82 2.07
N GLU A 129 -4.69 30.93 0.82
CA GLU A 129 -3.82 31.20 -0.33
C GLU A 129 -3.25 32.62 -0.29
N LEU A 130 -4.03 33.61 0.18
CA LEU A 130 -3.54 34.99 0.31
C LEU A 130 -2.39 35.09 1.32
N LEU A 131 -2.48 34.41 2.47
CA LEU A 131 -1.44 34.43 3.50
C LEU A 131 -0.17 33.71 3.04
N SER A 132 -0.31 32.49 2.50
CA SER A 132 0.82 31.66 2.05
C SER A 132 1.61 32.31 0.90
N THR A 133 0.91 32.88 -0.09
CA THR A 133 1.57 33.53 -1.23
C THR A 133 2.34 34.81 -0.84
N ARG A 134 1.86 35.58 0.13
CA ARG A 134 2.57 36.76 0.66
C ARG A 134 3.88 36.37 1.33
N LEU A 135 3.87 35.31 2.16
CA LEU A 135 5.10 34.75 2.75
C LEU A 135 6.06 34.25 1.68
N GLY A 136 5.55 33.55 0.66
CA GLY A 136 6.34 33.06 -0.46
C GLY A 136 7.09 34.16 -1.21
N VAL A 137 6.39 35.25 -1.55
CA VAL A 137 7.01 36.41 -2.21
C VAL A 137 8.08 37.04 -1.35
N ALA A 138 7.81 37.24 -0.07
CA ALA A 138 8.78 37.81 0.86
C ALA A 138 10.04 36.93 0.96
N TYR A 139 9.86 35.61 1.07
CA TYR A 139 10.97 34.66 1.12
C TYR A 139 11.79 34.62 -0.17
N LEU A 140 11.14 34.41 -1.32
CA LEU A 140 11.85 34.32 -2.61
C LEU A 140 12.59 35.65 -2.93
N SER A 141 12.08 36.79 -2.46
CA SER A 141 12.78 38.07 -2.54
C SER A 141 14.07 38.09 -1.71
N THR A 142 14.08 37.51 -0.50
CA THR A 142 15.32 37.41 0.30
C THR A 142 16.36 36.48 -0.34
N GLN A 143 15.91 35.54 -1.17
CA GLN A 143 16.76 34.67 -1.99
C GLN A 143 17.31 35.34 -3.26
N GLY A 144 17.06 36.64 -3.46
CA GLY A 144 17.57 37.43 -4.59
C GLY A 144 16.81 37.22 -5.90
N LEU A 145 15.61 36.61 -5.87
CA LEU A 145 14.79 36.40 -7.05
C LEU A 145 13.90 37.63 -7.32
N PRO A 146 13.72 38.04 -8.60
CA PRO A 146 12.89 39.18 -8.97
C PRO A 146 11.41 38.80 -8.95
N VAL A 147 10.87 38.49 -7.77
CA VAL A 147 9.49 38.00 -7.60
C VAL A 147 8.50 39.14 -7.31
N GLN A 148 7.31 39.08 -7.90
CA GLN A 148 6.21 39.98 -7.59
C GLN A 148 4.93 39.21 -7.25
N TRP A 149 4.18 39.75 -6.30
CA TRP A 149 2.87 39.21 -5.92
C TRP A 149 1.81 39.67 -6.92
N LEU A 150 0.98 38.74 -7.40
CA LEU A 150 -0.15 39.01 -8.29
C LEU A 150 -1.42 38.42 -7.70
N ASP A 151 -2.48 39.22 -7.58
CA ASP A 151 -3.76 38.75 -7.04
C ASP A 151 -4.53 37.96 -8.12
N ALA A 152 -4.78 36.68 -7.87
CA ALA A 152 -5.45 35.82 -8.85
C ALA A 152 -6.85 36.33 -9.21
N ARG A 153 -7.52 37.05 -8.30
CA ARG A 153 -8.87 37.57 -8.49
C ARG A 153 -8.93 38.69 -9.52
N GLU A 154 -7.82 39.33 -9.86
CA GLU A 154 -7.76 40.36 -10.90
C GLU A 154 -7.83 39.77 -12.32
N PHE A 155 -7.34 38.54 -12.50
CA PHE A 155 -7.11 37.92 -13.81
C PHE A 155 -7.84 36.59 -14.02
N LEU A 156 -8.30 35.93 -12.95
CA LEU A 156 -9.24 34.82 -13.01
C LEU A 156 -10.67 35.32 -12.74
N ARG A 157 -11.48 35.36 -13.80
CA ARG A 157 -12.90 35.72 -13.75
C ARG A 157 -13.76 34.48 -13.87
N ALA A 158 -14.70 34.32 -12.95
CA ALA A 158 -15.70 33.28 -13.00
C ALA A 158 -16.75 33.58 -14.07
N SER A 159 -17.19 32.53 -14.76
CA SER A 159 -18.33 32.57 -15.67
C SER A 159 -19.62 32.76 -14.89
N ASP A 160 -20.49 33.64 -15.39
CA ASP A 160 -21.82 33.88 -14.81
C ASP A 160 -22.84 32.93 -15.45
N ASP A 161 -23.46 32.06 -14.64
CA ASP A 161 -24.56 31.19 -15.06
C ASP A 161 -25.75 31.38 -14.11
N PRO A 162 -26.83 32.03 -14.56
CA PRO A 162 -27.99 32.34 -13.71
C PRO A 162 -28.79 31.10 -13.31
N HIS A 163 -28.56 29.94 -13.92
CA HIS A 163 -29.22 28.68 -13.57
C HIS A 163 -28.52 27.93 -12.42
N VAL A 164 -27.32 28.36 -12.03
CA VAL A 164 -26.55 27.74 -10.95
C VAL A 164 -26.93 28.37 -9.61
N PRO A 165 -27.20 27.58 -8.54
CA PRO A 165 -27.53 28.13 -7.23
C PRO A 165 -26.41 29.03 -6.67
N PRO A 166 -26.73 30.11 -5.93
CA PRO A 166 -25.73 31.05 -5.41
C PRO A 166 -24.58 30.39 -4.65
N ARG A 167 -24.88 29.36 -3.82
CA ARG A 167 -23.83 28.64 -3.09
C ARG A 167 -22.77 28.03 -4.01
N ARG A 168 -23.18 27.46 -5.14
CA ARG A 168 -22.28 26.84 -6.11
C ARG A 168 -21.55 27.91 -6.94
N GLN A 169 -22.19 29.03 -7.25
CA GLN A 169 -21.55 30.18 -7.91
C GLN A 169 -20.37 30.75 -7.08
N TYR A 170 -20.48 30.77 -5.74
CA TYR A 170 -19.40 31.28 -4.88
C TYR A 170 -18.36 30.24 -4.49
N LEU A 171 -18.74 28.99 -4.25
CA LEU A 171 -17.84 27.98 -3.66
C LEU A 171 -17.27 26.98 -4.68
N GLN A 172 -17.83 26.92 -5.88
CA GLN A 172 -17.44 26.00 -6.95
C GLN A 172 -17.60 26.64 -8.33
N ALA A 173 -17.09 27.86 -8.47
CA ALA A 173 -17.09 28.62 -9.72
C ALA A 173 -16.25 27.94 -10.81
N THR A 174 -16.51 28.33 -12.05
CA THR A 174 -15.75 27.91 -13.24
C THR A 174 -15.22 29.16 -13.93
N CYS A 175 -13.96 29.16 -14.36
CA CYS A 175 -13.34 30.28 -15.07
C CYS A 175 -13.29 30.03 -16.58
N THR A 176 -13.09 31.10 -17.35
CA THR A 176 -12.76 31.00 -18.78
C THR A 176 -11.26 30.79 -18.96
N SER A 177 -10.87 30.02 -20.00
CA SER A 177 -9.47 29.74 -20.34
C SER A 177 -8.95 30.57 -21.52
N HIS A 178 -9.73 31.53 -22.03
CA HIS A 178 -9.34 32.36 -23.16
C HIS A 178 -8.17 33.28 -22.82
N SER A 179 -7.33 33.57 -23.82
CA SER A 179 -6.25 34.56 -23.75
C SER A 179 -6.75 35.88 -23.15
N ASP A 180 -5.93 36.48 -22.29
CA ASP A 180 -6.30 37.68 -21.55
C ASP A 180 -5.33 38.82 -21.88
N PRO A 181 -5.69 39.72 -22.83
CA PRO A 181 -4.79 40.79 -23.26
C PRO A 181 -4.39 41.75 -22.13
N VAL A 182 -5.20 41.84 -21.06
CA VAL A 182 -4.89 42.69 -19.90
C VAL A 182 -3.79 42.05 -19.07
N LEU A 183 -3.88 40.74 -18.83
CA LEU A 183 -2.80 39.97 -18.19
C LEU A 183 -1.53 40.04 -19.04
N GLU A 184 -1.61 39.78 -20.35
CA GLU A 184 -0.45 39.83 -21.24
C GLU A 184 0.25 41.19 -21.23
N ALA A 185 -0.52 42.30 -21.27
CA ALA A 185 0.02 43.64 -21.19
C ALA A 185 0.68 43.92 -19.84
N HIS A 186 0.03 43.54 -18.74
CA HIS A 186 0.58 43.70 -17.39
C HIS A 186 1.92 42.98 -17.21
N LEU A 187 2.03 41.76 -17.73
CA LEU A 187 3.25 40.95 -17.65
C LEU A 187 4.34 41.34 -18.67
N ALA A 188 4.01 42.18 -19.65
CA ALA A 188 4.96 42.69 -20.63
C ALA A 188 5.81 43.86 -20.08
N ASP A 189 5.29 44.60 -19.09
CA ASP A 189 5.96 45.75 -18.49
C ASP A 189 7.22 45.38 -17.68
N ALA A 190 7.32 44.13 -17.23
CA ALA A 190 8.46 43.64 -16.44
C ALA A 190 8.88 42.22 -16.87
N PRO A 191 9.58 42.06 -18.01
CA PRO A 191 9.82 40.77 -18.66
C PRO A 191 10.67 39.79 -17.81
N ASP A 192 11.56 40.32 -16.97
CA ASP A 192 12.45 39.55 -16.09
C ASP A 192 11.83 39.13 -14.76
N THR A 193 10.58 39.55 -14.50
CA THR A 193 9.87 39.31 -13.23
C THR A 193 9.26 37.91 -13.18
N VAL A 194 9.38 37.28 -12.02
CA VAL A 194 8.68 36.04 -11.66
C VAL A 194 7.40 36.42 -10.93
N TYR A 195 6.25 35.97 -11.41
CA TYR A 195 4.97 36.27 -10.76
C TYR A 195 4.55 35.12 -9.87
N LEU A 196 4.15 35.42 -8.64
CA LEU A 196 3.61 34.45 -7.69
C LEU A 196 2.17 34.84 -7.36
N THR A 197 1.24 33.93 -7.61
CA THR A 197 -0.19 34.14 -7.40
C THR A 197 -0.85 32.99 -6.63
N GLN A 198 -2.11 33.18 -6.28
CA GLN A 198 -2.92 32.23 -5.52
C GLN A 198 -3.54 31.19 -6.45
N GLY A 199 -3.59 29.95 -5.98
CA GLY A 199 -4.55 28.97 -6.50
C GLY A 199 -5.95 29.17 -5.92
N PHE A 200 -6.89 28.32 -6.31
CA PHE A 200 -8.22 28.14 -5.69
C PHE A 200 -9.20 29.32 -5.78
N ILE A 201 -8.74 30.55 -5.92
CA ILE A 201 -9.54 31.77 -5.82
C ILE A 201 -9.65 32.49 -7.17
N ALA A 202 -10.79 33.13 -7.38
CA ALA A 202 -11.11 33.95 -8.55
C ALA A 202 -12.09 35.07 -8.13
N SER A 203 -12.55 35.87 -9.09
CA SER A 203 -13.63 36.83 -8.84
C SER A 203 -14.82 36.69 -9.80
N ASN A 204 -16.00 37.08 -9.33
CA ASN A 204 -17.19 37.20 -10.17
C ASN A 204 -17.24 38.56 -10.91
N ALA A 205 -18.29 38.79 -11.69
CA ALA A 205 -18.50 40.05 -12.43
C ALA A 205 -18.67 41.29 -11.52
N LEU A 206 -19.01 41.10 -10.24
CA LEU A 206 -19.13 42.16 -9.23
C LEU A 206 -17.78 42.46 -8.53
N GLY A 207 -16.71 41.73 -8.88
CA GLY A 207 -15.41 41.84 -8.24
C GLY A 207 -15.32 41.14 -6.88
N GLU A 208 -16.30 40.32 -6.52
CA GLU A 208 -16.33 39.59 -5.26
C GLU A 208 -15.56 38.28 -5.37
N THR A 209 -14.99 37.82 -4.25
CA THR A 209 -14.20 36.58 -4.22
C THR A 209 -15.09 35.35 -4.39
N VAL A 210 -14.68 34.46 -5.29
CA VAL A 210 -15.28 33.14 -5.50
C VAL A 210 -14.18 32.07 -5.50
N LEU A 211 -14.56 30.84 -5.20
CA LEU A 211 -13.67 29.69 -5.12
C LEU A 211 -13.94 28.73 -6.27
N LEU A 212 -12.89 28.06 -6.74
CA LEU A 212 -13.00 27.06 -7.80
C LEU A 212 -13.36 25.67 -7.28
N GLY A 213 -13.62 25.50 -5.98
CA GLY A 213 -13.95 24.20 -5.37
C GLY A 213 -12.73 23.27 -5.20
N ARG A 214 -12.99 21.98 -4.97
CA ARG A 214 -11.93 20.96 -4.79
C ARG A 214 -10.98 20.95 -5.99
N GLY A 215 -9.68 20.82 -5.72
CA GLY A 215 -8.63 20.92 -6.73
C GLY A 215 -8.53 22.28 -7.43
N GLY A 216 -9.08 23.33 -6.82
CA GLY A 216 -9.13 24.65 -7.43
C GLY A 216 -7.75 25.26 -7.69
N SER A 217 -6.71 24.87 -6.94
CA SER A 217 -5.33 25.32 -7.23
C SER A 217 -4.78 24.75 -8.53
N ASP A 218 -4.95 23.45 -8.79
CA ASP A 218 -4.55 22.83 -10.08
C ASP A 218 -5.33 23.47 -11.23
N THR A 219 -6.63 23.68 -11.01
CA THR A 219 -7.52 24.32 -11.99
C THR A 219 -7.11 25.77 -12.28
N SER A 220 -6.70 26.53 -11.25
CA SER A 220 -6.20 27.90 -11.41
C SER A 220 -4.94 27.94 -12.26
N ALA A 221 -3.99 27.03 -11.98
CA ALA A 221 -2.75 26.94 -12.74
C ALA A 221 -2.99 26.56 -14.19
N ALA A 222 -3.92 25.65 -14.47
CA ALA A 222 -4.35 25.32 -15.83
C ALA A 222 -4.98 26.52 -16.57
N HIS A 223 -5.82 27.32 -15.90
CA HIS A 223 -6.37 28.53 -16.49
C HIS A 223 -5.30 29.60 -16.77
N PHE A 224 -4.34 29.80 -15.85
CA PHE A 224 -3.21 30.70 -16.09
C PHE A 224 -2.33 30.19 -17.24
N ALA A 225 -2.03 28.90 -17.30
CA ALA A 225 -1.27 28.30 -18.40
C ALA A 225 -1.94 28.57 -19.75
N ALA A 226 -3.25 28.35 -19.84
CA ALA A 226 -4.03 28.64 -21.05
C ALA A 226 -4.04 30.14 -21.40
N LYS A 227 -4.25 31.02 -20.41
CA LYS A 227 -4.26 32.48 -20.59
C LYS A 227 -2.92 33.03 -21.07
N LEU A 228 -1.81 32.43 -20.63
CA LEU A 228 -0.45 32.84 -20.98
C LEU A 228 0.08 32.20 -22.26
N GLY A 229 -0.64 31.21 -22.83
CA GLY A 229 -0.10 30.36 -23.88
C GLY A 229 1.20 29.68 -23.45
N ALA A 230 1.22 29.16 -22.23
CA ALA A 230 2.41 28.57 -21.63
C ALA A 230 2.91 27.35 -22.43
N GLU A 231 4.22 27.16 -22.46
CA GLU A 231 4.86 25.99 -23.06
C GLU A 231 4.51 24.71 -22.30
N GLN A 232 4.40 24.80 -20.97
CA GLN A 232 4.06 23.68 -20.10
C GLN A 232 3.46 24.14 -18.77
N LEU A 233 2.74 23.23 -18.11
CA LEU A 233 2.27 23.34 -16.73
C LEU A 233 2.93 22.26 -15.87
N ASP A 234 3.74 22.66 -14.88
CA ASP A 234 4.26 21.76 -13.85
C ASP A 234 3.34 21.78 -12.62
N ILE A 235 2.80 20.61 -12.23
CA ILE A 235 2.11 20.38 -10.97
C ILE A 235 3.09 19.71 -9.99
N TRP A 236 3.52 20.46 -8.99
CA TRP A 236 4.42 20.01 -7.94
C TRP A 236 3.65 19.56 -6.70
N THR A 237 3.90 18.32 -6.28
CA THR A 237 3.25 17.68 -5.12
C THR A 237 4.29 16.94 -4.25
N ASP A 238 3.83 16.12 -3.31
CA ASP A 238 4.64 15.23 -2.47
C ASP A 238 5.04 13.93 -3.19
N VAL A 239 4.16 13.34 -4.00
CA VAL A 239 4.48 12.16 -4.83
C VAL A 239 5.19 12.52 -6.14
N PRO A 240 6.11 11.68 -6.64
CA PRO A 240 6.91 11.98 -7.83
C PRO A 240 6.16 11.87 -9.15
N GLY A 241 4.92 11.37 -9.16
CA GLY A 241 4.09 11.28 -10.36
C GLY A 241 2.87 10.40 -10.14
N LEU A 242 2.26 9.99 -11.24
CA LEU A 242 1.19 8.98 -11.28
C LEU A 242 1.81 7.58 -11.38
N PHE A 243 1.16 6.58 -10.78
CA PHE A 243 1.66 5.20 -10.72
C PHE A 243 0.64 4.21 -11.29
N THR A 244 1.11 3.04 -11.70
CA THR A 244 0.27 1.92 -12.20
C THR A 244 -0.72 1.39 -11.15
N ALA A 245 -0.49 1.66 -9.87
CA ALA A 245 -1.38 1.38 -8.74
C ALA A 245 -1.00 2.29 -7.57
N ASN A 246 -1.77 2.33 -6.49
CA ASN A 246 -1.40 3.07 -5.30
C ASN A 246 -0.07 2.51 -4.74
N PRO A 247 1.04 3.29 -4.74
CA PRO A 247 2.36 2.78 -4.35
C PRO A 247 2.44 2.37 -2.86
N ARG A 248 1.53 2.87 -2.02
CA ARG A 248 1.43 2.49 -0.60
C ARG A 248 0.83 1.08 -0.42
N GLU A 249 -0.03 0.66 -1.33
CA GLU A 249 -0.70 -0.65 -1.30
C GLU A 249 0.06 -1.69 -2.15
N VAL A 250 0.66 -1.24 -3.24
CA VAL A 250 1.37 -2.09 -4.21
C VAL A 250 2.79 -1.56 -4.40
N PRO A 251 3.79 -2.06 -3.66
CA PRO A 251 5.18 -1.58 -3.74
C PRO A 251 5.84 -1.77 -5.12
N SER A 252 5.36 -2.75 -5.90
CA SER A 252 5.77 -2.98 -7.29
C SER A 252 5.17 -1.99 -8.28
N ALA A 253 4.34 -1.04 -7.83
CA ALA A 253 3.73 -0.04 -8.70
C ALA A 253 4.80 0.78 -9.42
N ARG A 254 4.65 0.95 -10.73
CA ARG A 254 5.60 1.65 -11.58
C ARG A 254 5.17 3.08 -11.81
N LEU A 255 6.12 4.00 -11.86
CA LEU A 255 5.88 5.38 -12.28
C LEU A 255 5.35 5.38 -13.72
N LEU A 256 4.29 6.14 -13.98
CA LEU A 256 3.79 6.38 -15.33
C LEU A 256 4.54 7.58 -15.88
N ARG A 257 5.45 7.38 -16.83
CA ARG A 257 6.24 8.47 -17.43
C ARG A 257 5.42 9.32 -18.38
N ARG A 258 4.49 8.70 -19.13
CA ARG A 258 3.71 9.37 -20.18
C ARG A 258 2.27 8.87 -20.22
N LEU A 259 1.32 9.80 -20.29
CA LEU A 259 -0.12 9.55 -20.44
C LEU A 259 -0.78 10.50 -21.43
N GLY A 260 -1.84 10.05 -22.08
CA GLY A 260 -2.77 10.92 -22.79
C GLY A 260 -3.70 11.68 -21.84
N TYR A 261 -4.27 12.81 -22.27
CA TYR A 261 -5.24 13.55 -21.44
C TYR A 261 -6.45 12.72 -21.02
N ASP A 262 -6.98 11.89 -21.91
CA ASP A 262 -8.13 11.04 -21.56
C ASP A 262 -7.76 9.98 -20.52
N GLU A 263 -6.61 9.32 -20.68
CA GLU A 263 -6.11 8.33 -19.71
C GLU A 263 -5.89 8.98 -18.34
N ALA A 264 -5.30 10.17 -18.30
CA ALA A 264 -5.08 10.94 -17.09
C ALA A 264 -6.41 11.36 -16.43
N GLN A 265 -7.41 11.75 -17.22
CA GLN A 265 -8.72 12.14 -16.71
C GLN A 265 -9.44 10.96 -16.04
N GLU A 266 -9.39 9.78 -16.66
CA GLU A 266 -9.96 8.55 -16.08
C GLU A 266 -9.23 8.18 -14.77
N LEU A 267 -7.90 8.20 -14.77
CA LEU A 267 -7.08 7.93 -13.58
C LEU A 267 -7.37 8.88 -12.42
N ALA A 268 -7.49 10.18 -12.71
CA ALA A 268 -7.78 11.22 -11.72
C ALA A 268 -9.19 11.08 -11.13
N THR A 269 -10.16 10.58 -11.91
CA THR A 269 -11.55 10.41 -11.47
C THR A 269 -11.72 9.16 -10.60
N MET A 270 -10.99 8.08 -10.88
CA MET A 270 -11.13 6.77 -10.23
C MET A 270 -10.29 6.58 -8.96
N GLY A 271 -9.78 7.66 -8.35
CA GLY A 271 -9.07 7.61 -7.06
C GLY A 271 -7.63 8.17 -7.06
N GLY A 272 -7.10 8.60 -8.20
CA GLY A 272 -5.80 9.28 -8.29
C GLY A 272 -5.81 10.67 -7.64
N ARG A 273 -5.62 10.77 -6.32
CA ARG A 273 -5.62 12.04 -5.56
C ARG A 273 -4.47 13.01 -5.91
N VAL A 274 -3.62 12.66 -6.85
CA VAL A 274 -2.41 13.40 -7.23
C VAL A 274 -2.74 14.62 -8.09
N LEU A 275 -3.78 14.51 -8.92
CA LEU A 275 -4.17 15.55 -9.87
C LEU A 275 -5.69 15.68 -9.88
N HIS A 276 -6.22 16.89 -9.82
CA HIS A 276 -7.67 17.08 -9.96
C HIS A 276 -8.10 17.10 -11.44
N PRO A 277 -9.11 16.32 -11.87
CA PRO A 277 -9.45 16.16 -13.29
C PRO A 277 -9.86 17.46 -13.99
N ARG A 278 -10.43 18.42 -13.25
CA ARG A 278 -10.84 19.75 -13.80
C ARG A 278 -9.69 20.58 -14.37
N CYS A 279 -8.44 20.32 -13.97
CA CYS A 279 -7.30 21.06 -14.51
C CYS A 279 -6.90 20.62 -15.93
N LEU A 280 -7.36 19.44 -16.39
CA LEU A 280 -6.98 18.89 -17.69
C LEU A 280 -7.66 19.61 -18.86
N ASP A 281 -8.91 20.04 -18.71
CA ASP A 281 -9.68 20.65 -19.81
C ASP A 281 -9.07 21.96 -20.34
N PRO A 282 -8.65 22.94 -19.50
CA PRO A 282 -8.02 24.15 -20.00
C PRO A 282 -6.71 23.88 -20.77
N VAL A 283 -5.84 23.02 -20.23
CA VAL A 283 -4.55 22.72 -20.89
C VAL A 283 -4.74 21.89 -22.16
N ARG A 284 -5.71 20.97 -22.16
CA ARG A 284 -6.05 20.15 -23.33
C ARG A 284 -6.54 20.99 -24.51
N ARG A 285 -7.47 21.93 -24.27
CA ARG A 285 -7.99 22.82 -25.33
C ARG A 285 -6.92 23.65 -26.01
N HIS A 286 -5.85 23.96 -25.27
CA HIS A 286 -4.74 24.77 -25.73
C HIS A 286 -3.48 23.93 -26.05
N GLN A 287 -3.58 22.59 -26.01
CA GLN A 287 -2.49 21.64 -26.27
C GLN A 287 -1.21 21.90 -25.44
N ILE A 288 -1.39 22.28 -24.17
CA ILE A 288 -0.31 22.57 -23.23
C ILE A 288 0.04 21.30 -22.44
N PRO A 289 1.26 20.73 -22.58
CA PRO A 289 1.66 19.56 -21.80
C PRO A 289 1.66 19.86 -20.29
N LEU A 290 1.21 18.88 -19.51
CA LEU A 290 1.18 18.95 -18.05
C LEU A 290 2.17 17.93 -17.47
N HIS A 291 3.00 18.36 -16.54
CA HIS A 291 3.96 17.49 -15.84
C HIS A 291 3.62 17.40 -14.36
N VAL A 292 3.55 16.19 -13.80
CA VAL A 292 3.41 15.94 -12.36
C VAL A 292 4.79 15.61 -11.80
N ARG A 293 5.24 16.38 -10.79
CA ARG A 293 6.58 16.30 -10.19
C ARG A 293 6.51 16.31 -8.67
N SER A 294 7.59 15.88 -8.00
CA SER A 294 7.71 15.94 -6.53
C SER A 294 8.62 17.08 -6.07
N THR A 295 8.15 17.83 -5.08
CA THR A 295 8.98 18.78 -4.31
C THR A 295 9.92 18.11 -3.32
N GLU A 296 9.72 16.83 -3.03
CA GLU A 296 10.62 16.01 -2.21
C GLU A 296 11.78 15.47 -3.02
N HIS A 297 11.52 15.13 -4.28
CA HIS A 297 12.49 14.55 -5.19
C HIS A 297 12.49 15.29 -6.54
N PRO A 298 12.97 16.53 -6.59
CA PRO A 298 12.90 17.38 -7.78
C PRO A 298 13.73 16.87 -8.97
N SER A 299 14.68 15.95 -8.72
CA SER A 299 15.51 15.31 -9.74
C SER A 299 14.78 14.19 -10.51
N LEU A 300 13.65 13.69 -10.00
CA LEU A 300 12.86 12.67 -10.69
C LEU A 300 12.09 13.28 -11.86
N GLU A 301 12.05 12.56 -12.99
CA GLU A 301 11.39 12.99 -14.23
C GLU A 301 9.87 13.20 -14.04
N GLY A 302 9.25 12.35 -13.23
CA GLY A 302 7.82 12.34 -12.95
C GLY A 302 6.94 11.86 -14.11
N THR A 303 5.73 12.42 -14.22
CA THR A 303 4.73 12.01 -15.23
C THR A 303 4.41 13.16 -16.17
N GLY A 304 4.60 12.98 -17.48
CA GLY A 304 4.14 13.90 -18.52
C GLY A 304 2.78 13.50 -19.10
N ILE A 305 1.90 14.48 -19.31
CA ILE A 305 0.54 14.34 -19.85
C ILE A 305 0.39 15.25 -21.07
N ALA A 306 0.04 14.69 -22.22
CA ALA A 306 -0.09 15.42 -23.48
C ALA A 306 -1.15 14.80 -24.42
N ASP A 307 -1.34 15.39 -25.60
CA ASP A 307 -2.36 14.96 -26.59
C ASP A 307 -1.99 13.62 -27.25
N GLU A 308 -0.72 13.44 -27.61
CA GLU A 308 -0.18 12.18 -28.12
C GLU A 308 0.55 11.42 -27.01
N GLY A 309 -0.15 10.48 -26.37
CA GLY A 309 0.51 9.40 -25.63
C GLY A 309 1.31 8.51 -26.60
N PRO A 310 2.34 7.77 -26.13
CA PRO A 310 3.07 6.87 -27.01
C PRO A 310 2.11 5.80 -27.59
N ASP A 311 2.06 5.68 -28.93
CA ASP A 311 1.26 4.68 -29.64
C ASP A 311 1.85 3.28 -29.44
N VAL A 312 1.47 2.65 -28.33
CA VAL A 312 1.96 1.33 -27.90
C VAL A 312 0.90 0.24 -28.05
N GLY A 313 -0.16 0.51 -28.81
CA GLY A 313 -1.29 -0.42 -28.96
C GLY A 313 -2.14 -0.56 -27.68
N PRO A 314 -3.02 -1.58 -27.63
CA PRO A 314 -3.87 -1.81 -26.46
C PRO A 314 -3.08 -2.11 -25.21
N GLN A 315 -3.43 -1.43 -24.12
CA GLN A 315 -2.63 -1.51 -22.91
C GLN A 315 -3.38 -1.05 -21.66
N VAL A 316 -3.32 -1.85 -20.58
CA VAL A 316 -3.63 -1.35 -19.23
C VAL A 316 -2.46 -0.47 -18.76
N LYS A 317 -2.78 0.73 -18.28
CA LYS A 317 -1.81 1.71 -17.77
C LYS A 317 -1.83 1.75 -16.25
N ALA A 318 -2.99 1.65 -15.63
CA ALA A 318 -3.12 1.65 -14.18
C ALA A 318 -4.32 0.86 -13.68
N ILE A 319 -4.26 0.53 -12.40
CA ILE A 319 -5.31 -0.11 -11.63
C ILE A 319 -5.52 0.74 -10.38
N SER A 320 -6.74 1.22 -10.17
CA SER A 320 -7.09 1.99 -8.98
C SER A 320 -8.21 1.30 -8.21
N ALA A 321 -8.23 1.53 -6.90
CA ALA A 321 -9.34 1.13 -6.05
C ALA A 321 -9.89 2.34 -5.30
N LYS A 322 -11.20 2.33 -5.08
CA LYS A 322 -11.95 3.31 -4.31
C LYS A 322 -12.88 2.57 -3.36
N THR A 323 -12.63 2.71 -2.06
CA THR A 323 -13.34 2.01 -0.97
C THR A 323 -14.47 2.87 -0.42
N ASP A 324 -15.20 2.36 0.58
CA ASP A 324 -16.34 3.02 1.23
C ASP A 324 -17.47 3.36 0.25
N ILE A 325 -17.66 2.53 -0.77
CA ILE A 325 -18.71 2.72 -1.78
C ILE A 325 -19.98 2.02 -1.31
N THR A 326 -21.10 2.71 -1.45
CA THR A 326 -22.43 2.11 -1.25
C THR A 326 -23.06 1.82 -2.60
N ALA A 327 -23.39 0.56 -2.86
CA ALA A 327 -24.17 0.18 -4.03
C ALA A 327 -25.66 0.14 -3.68
N VAL A 328 -26.51 0.48 -4.63
CA VAL A 328 -27.97 0.37 -4.54
C VAL A 328 -28.42 -0.55 -5.67
N SER A 329 -28.94 -1.72 -5.32
CA SER A 329 -29.58 -2.64 -6.26
C SER A 329 -31.07 -2.35 -6.31
N MET A 330 -31.63 -2.29 -7.52
CA MET A 330 -33.04 -2.02 -7.77
C MET A 330 -33.59 -3.06 -8.73
N ASP A 331 -34.41 -3.98 -8.21
CA ASP A 331 -35.02 -5.06 -8.97
C ASP A 331 -36.48 -4.75 -9.29
N THR A 332 -36.88 -4.94 -10.55
CA THR A 332 -38.29 -4.83 -10.95
C THR A 332 -38.60 -5.67 -12.19
N LEU A 333 -39.71 -6.40 -12.13
CA LEU A 333 -40.26 -7.11 -13.28
C LEU A 333 -40.84 -6.15 -14.34
N GLY A 334 -41.10 -4.88 -13.97
CA GLY A 334 -41.75 -3.87 -14.80
C GLY A 334 -40.81 -3.07 -15.72
N MET A 335 -39.49 -3.21 -15.60
CA MET A 335 -38.54 -2.51 -16.49
C MET A 335 -38.71 -2.89 -17.96
N TRP A 336 -39.15 -4.12 -18.21
CA TRP A 336 -39.39 -4.63 -19.55
C TRP A 336 -40.71 -4.05 -20.09
N GLN A 337 -40.61 -3.08 -21.01
CA GLN A 337 -41.72 -2.38 -21.71
C GLN A 337 -42.35 -1.17 -21.01
N GLU A 338 -41.91 -0.75 -19.82
CA GLU A 338 -42.32 0.55 -19.25
C GLU A 338 -41.42 1.70 -19.71
N VAL A 339 -42.03 2.74 -20.25
CA VAL A 339 -41.34 3.97 -20.65
C VAL A 339 -41.17 4.86 -19.43
N GLY A 340 -39.92 5.19 -19.08
CA GLY A 340 -39.61 6.23 -18.09
C GLY A 340 -39.02 5.75 -16.77
N PHE A 341 -38.97 4.44 -16.50
CA PHE A 341 -38.46 3.91 -15.22
C PHE A 341 -37.11 4.50 -14.79
N LEU A 342 -36.09 4.46 -15.67
CA LEU A 342 -34.79 5.05 -15.37
C LEU A 342 -34.87 6.56 -15.09
N ALA A 343 -35.72 7.28 -15.83
CA ALA A 343 -35.90 8.72 -15.62
C ALA A 343 -36.52 9.00 -14.24
N ASP A 344 -37.52 8.22 -13.83
CA ASP A 344 -38.17 8.36 -12.53
C ASP A 344 -37.20 8.02 -11.38
N VAL A 345 -36.44 6.93 -11.51
CA VAL A 345 -35.41 6.54 -10.53
C VAL A 345 -34.35 7.64 -10.39
N PHE A 346 -33.76 8.13 -11.48
CA PHE A 346 -32.74 9.19 -11.41
C PHE A 346 -33.31 10.53 -10.90
N GLN A 347 -34.60 10.81 -11.10
CA GLN A 347 -35.27 11.97 -10.48
C GLN A 347 -35.34 11.84 -8.96
N ILE A 348 -35.54 10.63 -8.42
CA ILE A 348 -35.52 10.38 -6.97
C ILE A 348 -34.13 10.66 -6.40
N PHE A 349 -33.07 10.14 -7.01
CA PHE A 349 -31.69 10.46 -6.61
C PHE A 349 -31.42 11.98 -6.62
N LYS A 350 -31.86 12.66 -7.69
CA LYS A 350 -31.75 14.12 -7.81
C LYS A 350 -32.54 14.86 -6.72
N HIS A 351 -33.73 14.40 -6.37
CA HIS A 351 -34.56 14.99 -5.32
C HIS A 351 -33.87 14.94 -3.95
N HIS A 352 -33.20 13.82 -3.65
CA HIS A 352 -32.40 13.63 -2.43
C HIS A 352 -31.00 14.26 -2.52
N GLY A 353 -30.65 14.89 -3.65
CA GLY A 353 -29.36 15.55 -3.84
C GLY A 353 -28.18 14.59 -3.96
N LEU A 354 -28.41 13.34 -4.36
CA LEU A 354 -27.40 12.29 -4.48
C LEU A 354 -26.90 12.18 -5.93
N SER A 355 -25.57 12.20 -6.08
CA SER A 355 -24.85 11.96 -7.33
C SER A 355 -24.50 10.49 -7.47
N VAL A 356 -24.88 9.90 -8.59
CA VAL A 356 -24.54 8.52 -8.97
C VAL A 356 -23.20 8.48 -9.70
N ASP A 357 -22.34 7.50 -9.38
CA ASP A 357 -21.00 7.33 -9.96
C ASP A 357 -21.02 6.30 -11.11
N LEU A 358 -21.28 5.03 -10.79
CA LEU A 358 -21.41 3.94 -11.76
C LEU A 358 -22.85 3.46 -11.89
N VAL A 359 -23.21 2.97 -13.07
CA VAL A 359 -24.53 2.40 -13.39
C VAL A 359 -24.34 1.14 -14.22
N ALA A 360 -24.96 0.04 -13.81
CA ALA A 360 -25.12 -1.15 -14.62
C ALA A 360 -26.59 -1.57 -14.67
N THR A 361 -27.02 -2.08 -15.82
CA THR A 361 -28.43 -2.43 -16.07
C THR A 361 -28.51 -3.84 -16.65
N SER A 362 -29.49 -4.62 -16.19
CA SER A 362 -29.99 -5.83 -16.85
C SER A 362 -31.43 -5.59 -17.34
N GLU A 363 -32.09 -6.65 -17.84
CA GLU A 363 -33.49 -6.56 -18.28
C GLU A 363 -34.48 -6.25 -17.14
N ALA A 364 -34.11 -6.55 -15.89
CA ALA A 364 -34.97 -6.44 -14.72
C ALA A 364 -34.28 -5.84 -13.47
N ASN A 365 -32.99 -5.49 -13.57
CA ASN A 365 -32.21 -4.94 -12.46
C ASN A 365 -31.46 -3.68 -12.90
N VAL A 366 -31.37 -2.69 -12.02
CA VAL A 366 -30.43 -1.57 -12.12
C VAL A 366 -29.62 -1.52 -10.84
N THR A 367 -28.30 -1.59 -10.97
CA THR A 367 -27.39 -1.36 -9.86
C THR A 367 -26.64 -0.05 -10.08
N VAL A 368 -26.59 0.78 -9.05
CA VAL A 368 -25.86 2.06 -9.07
C VAL A 368 -24.92 2.17 -7.88
N THR A 369 -23.87 2.99 -7.98
CA THR A 369 -22.98 3.29 -6.86
C THR A 369 -23.07 4.73 -6.41
N LEU A 370 -22.93 4.93 -5.09
CA LEU A 370 -22.88 6.22 -4.43
C LEU A 370 -21.52 6.35 -3.73
N ASP A 371 -20.83 7.46 -4.04
CA ASP A 371 -19.54 7.81 -3.45
C ASP A 371 -19.73 8.79 -2.27
N PRO A 372 -19.29 8.47 -1.04
CA PRO A 372 -19.38 9.36 0.12
C PRO A 372 -18.56 10.65 -0.02
N THR A 373 -17.55 10.68 -0.89
CA THR A 373 -16.77 11.91 -1.11
C THR A 373 -17.53 12.95 -1.93
N ALA A 374 -18.47 12.50 -2.77
CA ALA A 374 -19.36 13.33 -3.55
C ALA A 374 -20.71 13.60 -2.85
N ASN A 375 -21.11 12.73 -1.91
CA ASN A 375 -22.43 12.71 -1.30
C ASN A 375 -22.36 12.73 0.23
N ALA A 376 -23.20 13.53 0.88
CA ALA A 376 -23.41 13.40 2.32
C ALA A 376 -24.32 12.19 2.60
N LEU A 377 -23.71 11.00 2.72
CA LEU A 377 -24.40 9.73 2.93
C LEU A 377 -24.75 9.52 4.40
N ASP A 378 -25.64 10.35 4.93
CA ASP A 378 -26.25 10.15 6.25
C ASP A 378 -27.26 8.97 6.19
N PRO A 379 -27.28 8.05 7.19
CA PRO A 379 -28.30 7.00 7.30
C PRO A 379 -29.73 7.49 7.06
N ASP A 380 -30.09 8.66 7.58
CA ASP A 380 -31.43 9.23 7.42
C ASP A 380 -31.78 9.56 5.95
N VAL A 381 -30.79 9.98 5.16
CA VAL A 381 -30.96 10.28 3.73
C VAL A 381 -31.11 8.99 2.94
N LEU A 382 -30.31 7.97 3.27
CA LEU A 382 -30.34 6.67 2.61
C LEU A 382 -31.66 5.92 2.88
N ASP A 383 -32.19 5.98 4.11
CA ASP A 383 -33.47 5.38 4.46
C ASP A 383 -34.64 6.04 3.70
N ARG A 384 -34.60 7.38 3.55
CA ARG A 384 -35.60 8.11 2.74
C ARG A 384 -35.49 7.79 1.25
N LEU A 385 -34.26 7.69 0.73
CA LEU A 385 -34.01 7.27 -0.64
C LEU A 385 -34.62 5.87 -0.88
N LEU A 386 -34.30 4.89 -0.04
CA LEU A 386 -34.84 3.53 -0.14
C LEU A 386 -36.37 3.54 -0.04
N HIS A 387 -36.95 4.32 0.86
CA HIS A 387 -38.40 4.41 1.00
C HIS A 387 -39.08 4.91 -0.29
N ASP A 388 -38.51 5.92 -0.95
CA ASP A 388 -39.07 6.46 -2.19
C ASP A 388 -38.82 5.53 -3.39
N LEU A 389 -37.63 4.90 -3.49
CA LEU A 389 -37.31 3.91 -4.53
C LEU A 389 -38.20 2.67 -4.42
N ASN A 390 -38.48 2.20 -3.19
CA ASN A 390 -39.30 1.02 -2.92
C ASN A 390 -40.78 1.17 -3.32
N ARG A 391 -41.21 2.37 -3.74
CA ARG A 391 -42.53 2.59 -4.35
C ARG A 391 -42.61 2.14 -5.82
N TYR A 392 -41.45 1.99 -6.47
CA TYR A 392 -41.33 1.71 -7.91
C TYR A 392 -40.62 0.38 -8.22
N CYS A 393 -39.72 -0.07 -7.33
CA CYS A 393 -38.93 -1.29 -7.48
C CYS A 393 -38.63 -1.90 -6.11
N ASP A 394 -38.02 -3.09 -6.05
CA ASP A 394 -37.45 -3.65 -4.83
C ASP A 394 -36.01 -3.15 -4.72
N ALA A 395 -35.77 -2.18 -3.83
CA ALA A 395 -34.50 -1.49 -3.70
C ALA A 395 -33.80 -1.86 -2.38
N GLU A 396 -32.53 -2.26 -2.49
CA GLU A 396 -31.67 -2.61 -1.36
C GLU A 396 -30.31 -1.93 -1.42
N LEU A 397 -29.69 -1.72 -0.25
CA LEU A 397 -28.32 -1.22 -0.12
C LEU A 397 -27.35 -2.38 0.03
N ILE A 398 -26.24 -2.29 -0.68
CA ILE A 398 -25.13 -3.25 -0.63
C ILE A 398 -23.86 -2.47 -0.25
N GLY A 399 -23.23 -2.84 0.86
CA GLY A 399 -22.01 -2.18 1.34
C GLY A 399 -21.48 -2.76 2.66
N PRO A 400 -20.23 -2.44 3.03
CA PRO A 400 -19.29 -1.57 2.31
C PRO A 400 -18.67 -2.28 1.09
N CYS A 401 -18.67 -1.59 -0.06
CA CYS A 401 -18.10 -2.05 -1.32
C CYS A 401 -16.87 -1.23 -1.72
N ALA A 402 -16.14 -1.75 -2.70
CA ALA A 402 -15.08 -1.03 -3.38
C ALA A 402 -15.23 -1.12 -4.90
N ILE A 403 -14.90 -0.02 -5.58
CA ILE A 403 -14.72 0.03 -7.03
C ILE A 403 -13.26 -0.24 -7.35
N VAL A 404 -12.98 -1.28 -8.13
CA VAL A 404 -11.65 -1.55 -8.71
C VAL A 404 -11.72 -1.28 -10.20
N SER A 405 -10.90 -0.34 -10.69
CA SER A 405 -10.93 0.13 -12.08
C SER A 405 -9.61 -0.15 -12.79
N LEU A 406 -9.71 -0.74 -13.97
CA LEU A 406 -8.65 -0.82 -14.96
C LEU A 406 -8.71 0.44 -15.82
N VAL A 407 -7.60 1.16 -15.93
CA VAL A 407 -7.47 2.37 -16.78
C VAL A 407 -6.37 2.14 -17.80
N GLY A 408 -6.62 2.52 -19.05
CA GLY A 408 -5.66 2.32 -20.13
C GLY A 408 -6.22 2.68 -21.50
N HIS A 409 -5.63 2.11 -22.55
CA HIS A 409 -6.01 2.35 -23.93
C HIS A 409 -6.52 1.05 -24.57
N ARG A 410 -7.70 1.09 -25.21
CA ARG A 410 -8.31 -0.06 -25.90
C ARG A 410 -8.48 -1.31 -25.02
N ILE A 411 -8.95 -1.13 -23.79
CA ILE A 411 -9.05 -2.19 -22.79
C ILE A 411 -9.88 -3.39 -23.28
N ARG A 412 -10.90 -3.17 -24.11
CA ARG A 412 -11.73 -4.25 -24.68
C ARG A 412 -10.93 -5.34 -25.39
N SER A 413 -9.83 -4.96 -26.03
CA SER A 413 -8.98 -5.93 -26.73
C SER A 413 -8.07 -6.75 -25.82
N LEU A 414 -8.04 -6.44 -24.51
CA LEU A 414 -7.30 -7.15 -23.47
C LEU A 414 -8.21 -7.97 -22.55
N LEU A 415 -9.52 -8.06 -22.84
CA LEU A 415 -10.47 -8.81 -22.01
C LEU A 415 -10.11 -10.30 -21.91
N ASN A 416 -9.50 -10.88 -22.94
CA ASN A 416 -9.01 -12.26 -22.93
C ASN A 416 -7.87 -12.47 -21.93
N GLU A 417 -7.13 -11.41 -21.58
CA GLU A 417 -6.04 -11.47 -20.61
C GLU A 417 -6.59 -11.44 -19.18
N LEU A 418 -7.83 -11.01 -18.94
CA LEU A 418 -8.42 -10.97 -17.60
C LEU A 418 -8.81 -12.34 -17.04
N GLY A 419 -8.71 -13.43 -17.82
CA GLY A 419 -9.12 -14.78 -17.42
C GLY A 419 -8.62 -15.23 -16.04
N PRO A 420 -7.30 -15.24 -15.78
CA PRO A 420 -6.74 -15.60 -14.47
C PRO A 420 -7.17 -14.67 -13.34
N ALA A 421 -7.24 -13.35 -13.58
CA ALA A 421 -7.75 -12.41 -12.58
C ALA A 421 -9.23 -12.65 -12.26
N PHE A 422 -10.01 -13.19 -13.21
CA PHE A 422 -11.40 -13.54 -12.95
C PHE A 422 -11.55 -14.72 -11.97
N GLU A 423 -10.51 -15.55 -11.77
CA GLU A 423 -10.51 -16.60 -10.74
C GLU A 423 -10.60 -16.02 -9.32
N VAL A 424 -10.19 -14.75 -9.13
CA VAL A 424 -10.39 -14.03 -7.87
C VAL A 424 -11.88 -13.86 -7.54
N PHE A 425 -12.74 -13.81 -8.55
CA PHE A 425 -14.20 -13.74 -8.38
C PHE A 425 -14.87 -15.10 -8.22
N ASP A 426 -14.14 -16.22 -8.35
CA ASP A 426 -14.70 -17.54 -8.11
C ASP A 426 -14.97 -17.77 -6.60
N GLU A 427 -14.27 -17.00 -5.74
CA GLU A 427 -14.42 -17.09 -4.29
C GLU A 427 -15.58 -16.23 -3.72
N GLN A 428 -16.08 -15.19 -4.40
CA GLN A 428 -17.07 -14.22 -3.87
C GLN A 428 -17.82 -13.41 -4.96
N LYS A 429 -18.89 -12.67 -4.58
CA LYS A 429 -19.79 -11.97 -5.53
C LYS A 429 -19.21 -10.65 -6.08
N VAL A 430 -19.33 -10.46 -7.40
CA VAL A 430 -19.21 -9.15 -8.06
C VAL A 430 -20.60 -8.53 -8.14
N HIS A 431 -20.76 -7.33 -7.57
CA HIS A 431 -22.05 -6.64 -7.52
C HIS A 431 -22.36 -5.89 -8.82
N LEU A 432 -21.35 -5.33 -9.45
CA LEU A 432 -21.51 -4.53 -10.67
C LEU A 432 -20.24 -4.58 -11.53
N VAL A 433 -20.42 -4.63 -12.84
CA VAL A 433 -19.33 -4.47 -13.83
C VAL A 433 -19.74 -3.41 -14.84
N THR A 434 -18.88 -2.43 -15.06
CA THR A 434 -19.08 -1.40 -16.08
C THR A 434 -17.87 -1.30 -17.00
N GLN A 435 -18.13 -0.93 -18.24
CA GLN A 435 -17.10 -0.76 -19.25
C GLN A 435 -17.44 0.50 -20.04
N ALA A 436 -16.56 1.50 -20.01
CA ALA A 436 -16.84 2.77 -20.66
C ALA A 436 -16.82 2.66 -22.18
N ALA A 437 -17.75 3.35 -22.84
CA ALA A 437 -17.82 3.43 -24.30
C ALA A 437 -16.55 4.02 -24.94
N SER A 438 -15.77 4.79 -24.18
CA SER A 438 -14.46 5.34 -24.57
C SER A 438 -13.36 4.28 -24.74
N ASP A 439 -13.58 3.06 -24.23
CA ASP A 439 -12.59 1.97 -24.23
C ASP A 439 -11.33 2.25 -23.39
N LEU A 440 -11.45 3.20 -22.44
CA LEU A 440 -10.36 3.64 -21.57
C LEU A 440 -10.46 3.12 -20.15
N ASN A 441 -11.64 2.66 -19.73
CA ASN A 441 -11.85 2.13 -18.40
C ASN A 441 -12.74 0.88 -18.41
N MET A 442 -12.51 0.03 -17.41
CA MET A 442 -13.40 -1.06 -17.00
C MET A 442 -13.38 -1.15 -15.48
N SER A 443 -14.54 -1.15 -14.84
CA SER A 443 -14.66 -1.10 -13.38
C SER A 443 -15.48 -2.25 -12.84
N PHE A 444 -15.08 -2.74 -11.66
CA PHE A 444 -15.70 -3.84 -10.93
C PHE A 444 -16.10 -3.32 -9.54
N VAL A 445 -17.33 -3.58 -9.11
CA VAL A 445 -17.75 -3.35 -7.73
C VAL A 445 -17.75 -4.68 -7.00
N VAL A 446 -16.94 -4.75 -5.96
CA VAL A 446 -16.74 -5.93 -5.11
C VAL A 446 -16.94 -5.57 -3.65
N ASP A 447 -17.04 -6.55 -2.77
CA ASP A 447 -16.97 -6.29 -1.33
C ASP A 447 -15.62 -5.64 -0.98
N GLU A 448 -15.62 -4.66 -0.08
CA GLU A 448 -14.42 -3.86 0.20
C GLU A 448 -13.22 -4.71 0.64
N ALA A 449 -13.45 -5.78 1.41
CA ALA A 449 -12.42 -6.70 1.89
C ALA A 449 -11.64 -7.41 0.76
N GLN A 450 -12.12 -7.36 -0.49
CA GLN A 450 -11.49 -8.00 -1.65
C GLN A 450 -10.67 -7.04 -2.50
N ALA A 451 -10.87 -5.74 -2.36
CA ALA A 451 -10.29 -4.72 -3.23
C ALA A 451 -8.76 -4.87 -3.33
N ASP A 452 -8.08 -4.93 -2.18
CA ASP A 452 -6.62 -5.03 -2.13
C ASP A 452 -6.07 -6.28 -2.79
N ARG A 453 -6.77 -7.41 -2.67
CA ARG A 453 -6.35 -8.67 -3.30
C ARG A 453 -6.52 -8.55 -4.80
N LEU A 454 -7.67 -8.08 -5.27
CA LEU A 454 -7.97 -7.95 -6.69
C LEU A 454 -7.00 -6.96 -7.36
N VAL A 455 -6.71 -5.83 -6.73
CA VAL A 455 -5.70 -4.86 -7.20
C VAL A 455 -4.33 -5.52 -7.32
N ARG A 456 -3.88 -6.27 -6.30
CA ARG A 456 -2.57 -6.94 -6.32
C ARG A 456 -2.46 -8.00 -7.40
N GLU A 457 -3.47 -8.84 -7.59
CA GLU A 457 -3.47 -9.89 -8.61
C GLU A 457 -3.51 -9.29 -10.02
N LEU A 458 -4.41 -8.34 -10.26
CA LEU A 458 -4.46 -7.60 -11.54
C LEU A 458 -3.14 -6.87 -11.80
N HIS A 459 -2.55 -6.27 -10.77
CA HIS A 459 -1.28 -5.55 -10.92
C HIS A 459 -0.12 -6.48 -11.24
N ALA A 460 0.01 -7.58 -10.51
CA ALA A 460 1.01 -8.61 -10.79
C ALA A 460 0.85 -9.17 -12.21
N GLN A 461 -0.39 -9.36 -12.66
CA GLN A 461 -0.67 -9.87 -14.00
C GLN A 461 -0.28 -8.90 -15.11
N PHE A 462 -0.70 -7.62 -15.03
CA PHE A 462 -0.47 -6.64 -16.09
C PHE A 462 0.91 -5.97 -16.03
N PHE A 463 1.54 -5.92 -14.87
CA PHE A 463 2.78 -5.16 -14.64
C PHE A 463 3.92 -5.97 -14.02
N GLY A 464 3.68 -7.17 -13.49
CA GLY A 464 4.67 -7.93 -12.72
C GLY A 464 5.93 -8.33 -13.48
N GLY A 465 5.83 -8.57 -14.79
CA GLY A 465 6.98 -8.86 -15.68
C GLY A 465 7.32 -7.74 -16.66
N ARG A 466 6.81 -6.52 -16.44
CA ARG A 466 6.93 -5.42 -17.42
C ARG A 466 8.17 -4.58 -17.12
N ALA A 467 9.18 -4.62 -17.99
CA ALA A 467 10.38 -3.81 -17.86
C ALA A 467 10.10 -2.29 -18.05
N PRO A 468 10.94 -1.40 -17.50
CA PRO A 468 10.84 0.04 -17.77
C PRO A 468 10.93 0.35 -19.27
N ASP A 469 10.03 1.19 -19.76
CA ASP A 469 9.96 1.62 -21.15
C ASP A 469 9.61 3.13 -21.25
N ALA A 470 9.07 3.55 -22.40
CA ALA A 470 8.65 4.94 -22.62
C ALA A 470 7.40 5.34 -21.83
N VAL A 471 6.60 4.37 -21.37
CA VAL A 471 5.37 4.54 -20.59
C VAL A 471 5.62 4.27 -19.12
N PHE A 472 6.32 3.19 -18.79
CA PHE A 472 6.57 2.74 -17.42
C PHE A 472 7.98 3.06 -16.99
N GLY A 473 8.10 3.78 -15.89
CA GLY A 473 9.34 4.07 -15.22
C GLY A 473 9.72 3.01 -14.18
N PRO A 474 10.63 3.38 -13.25
CA PRO A 474 11.01 2.52 -12.14
C PRO A 474 9.82 2.21 -11.22
N ARG A 475 9.95 1.14 -10.45
CA ARG A 475 9.01 0.78 -9.39
C ARG A 475 9.12 1.75 -8.22
N TRP A 476 8.05 1.89 -7.46
CA TRP A 476 8.05 2.68 -6.23
C TRP A 476 9.13 2.19 -5.26
N GLU A 477 9.28 0.89 -5.08
CA GLU A 477 10.35 0.30 -4.26
C GLU A 477 11.76 0.69 -4.72
N GLU A 478 12.00 0.85 -6.03
CA GLU A 478 13.28 1.30 -6.57
C GLU A 478 13.50 2.80 -6.31
N LEU A 479 12.43 3.61 -6.39
CA LEU A 479 12.49 5.04 -6.08
C LEU A 479 12.71 5.32 -4.60
N VAL A 480 12.14 4.47 -3.72
CA VAL A 480 12.36 4.56 -2.27
C VAL A 480 13.74 4.03 -1.89
N ALA A 481 14.23 2.95 -2.51
CA ALA A 481 15.56 2.40 -2.24
C ALA A 481 16.69 3.36 -2.64
N ILE A 482 16.52 4.16 -3.70
CA ILE A 482 17.46 5.25 -4.05
C ILE A 482 17.61 6.27 -2.89
N ASN A 483 16.63 6.38 -2.00
CA ASN A 483 16.68 7.28 -0.84
C ASN A 483 17.24 6.63 0.44
N GLU A 484 17.44 5.30 0.47
CA GLU A 484 18.01 4.59 1.62
C GLU A 484 19.53 4.33 1.47
N ASP A 485 20.12 4.66 0.31
CA ASP A 485 21.55 4.49 0.00
C ASP A 485 22.51 5.35 0.86
N GLU A 486 22.01 6.00 1.93
CA GLU A 486 22.83 6.65 2.97
C GLU A 486 22.79 5.94 4.34
N SER A 487 22.09 4.80 4.50
CA SER A 487 22.21 3.96 5.71
C SER A 487 22.92 2.65 5.38
N GLU A 488 24.05 2.38 6.03
CA GLU A 488 24.84 1.15 5.90
C GLU A 488 23.92 -0.10 5.91
N ALA A 489 23.92 -0.85 4.81
CA ALA A 489 23.18 -2.10 4.72
C ALA A 489 23.59 -3.03 5.89
N PRO A 490 22.66 -3.79 6.50
CA PRO A 490 23.00 -4.71 7.57
C PRO A 490 24.13 -5.66 7.14
N ALA A 491 25.09 -5.91 8.04
CA ALA A 491 26.12 -6.91 7.81
C ALA A 491 25.47 -8.28 7.59
N VAL A 492 25.78 -8.95 6.47
CA VAL A 492 25.25 -10.28 6.14
C VAL A 492 26.42 -11.25 5.96
N TRP A 493 26.37 -12.41 6.63
CA TRP A 493 27.49 -13.35 6.74
C TRP A 493 28.08 -13.80 5.40
N TRP A 494 27.22 -13.91 4.37
CA TRP A 494 27.63 -14.42 3.05
C TRP A 494 28.47 -13.41 2.25
N ARG A 495 28.49 -12.12 2.63
CA ARG A 495 29.42 -11.14 2.06
C ARG A 495 30.85 -11.42 2.52
N ASP A 496 31.03 -11.68 3.81
CA ASP A 496 32.34 -11.98 4.40
C ASP A 496 32.88 -13.34 3.95
N ARG A 497 32.00 -14.27 3.59
CA ARG A 497 32.34 -15.62 3.10
C ARG A 497 32.23 -15.79 1.58
N ARG A 498 32.29 -14.68 0.82
CA ARG A 498 32.12 -14.66 -0.65
C ARG A 498 33.02 -15.68 -1.37
N ASP A 499 34.31 -15.70 -1.06
CA ASP A 499 35.28 -16.54 -1.79
C ASP A 499 35.04 -18.04 -1.53
N GLU A 500 34.70 -18.42 -0.30
CA GLU A 500 34.34 -19.79 0.06
C GLU A 500 33.04 -20.23 -0.66
N LEU A 501 32.04 -19.35 -0.71
CA LEU A 501 30.79 -19.62 -1.41
C LEU A 501 30.98 -19.76 -2.93
N LEU A 502 31.83 -18.94 -3.53
CA LEU A 502 32.20 -19.07 -4.94
C LEU A 502 32.90 -20.40 -5.21
N GLN A 503 33.82 -20.83 -4.35
CA GLN A 503 34.48 -22.13 -4.47
C GLN A 503 33.46 -23.28 -4.38
N LEU A 504 32.52 -23.23 -3.43
CA LEU A 504 31.47 -24.26 -3.30
C LEU A 504 30.58 -24.33 -4.54
N ALA A 505 30.27 -23.19 -5.16
CA ALA A 505 29.51 -23.13 -6.41
C ALA A 505 30.31 -23.66 -7.62
N ASP A 506 31.64 -23.54 -7.63
CA ASP A 506 32.52 -24.13 -8.65
C ASP A 506 32.66 -25.65 -8.48
N GLU A 507 32.65 -26.15 -7.25
CA GLU A 507 32.64 -27.59 -6.97
C GLU A 507 31.32 -28.24 -7.40
N GLN A 508 30.18 -27.61 -7.09
CA GLN A 508 28.87 -28.10 -7.47
C GLN A 508 27.82 -26.97 -7.48
N SER A 509 27.10 -26.85 -8.60
CA SER A 509 25.95 -25.95 -8.73
C SER A 509 24.76 -26.71 -9.33
N PRO A 510 23.52 -26.40 -8.92
CA PRO A 510 23.14 -25.52 -7.82
C PRO A 510 23.49 -26.12 -6.43
N ARG A 511 23.48 -25.33 -5.35
CA ARG A 511 23.71 -25.82 -3.97
C ARG A 511 23.13 -24.88 -2.92
N TYR A 512 22.45 -25.45 -1.92
CA TYR A 512 22.12 -24.76 -0.67
C TYR A 512 23.31 -24.75 0.28
N VAL A 513 23.61 -23.60 0.88
CA VAL A 513 24.66 -23.44 1.89
C VAL A 513 24.06 -22.83 3.15
N TYR A 514 24.34 -23.45 4.29
CA TYR A 514 23.87 -23.02 5.60
C TYR A 514 25.03 -22.56 6.49
N ASP A 515 24.88 -21.43 7.16
CA ASP A 515 25.84 -20.89 8.11
C ASP A 515 25.47 -21.26 9.55
N ALA A 516 26.35 -22.01 10.21
CA ALA A 516 26.11 -22.45 11.58
C ALA A 516 26.17 -21.29 12.60
N ALA A 517 26.96 -20.24 12.35
CA ALA A 517 27.10 -19.10 13.26
C ALA A 517 25.79 -18.31 13.38
N THR A 518 25.12 -18.06 12.24
CA THR A 518 23.80 -17.40 12.19
C THR A 518 22.75 -18.22 12.94
N LEU A 519 22.76 -19.56 12.83
CA LEU A 519 21.85 -20.41 13.61
C LEU A 519 22.11 -20.27 15.12
N LEU A 520 23.38 -20.21 15.53
CA LEU A 520 23.75 -20.02 16.94
C LEU A 520 23.28 -18.66 17.46
N GLU A 521 23.51 -17.58 16.71
CA GLU A 521 23.06 -16.24 17.05
C GLU A 521 21.54 -16.17 17.21
N ARG A 522 20.77 -16.59 16.18
CA ARG A 522 19.30 -16.60 16.24
C ARG A 522 18.75 -17.47 17.37
N SER A 523 19.43 -18.57 17.67
CA SER A 523 19.03 -19.43 18.79
C SER A 523 19.27 -18.77 20.16
N GLN A 524 20.35 -17.99 20.31
CA GLN A 524 20.65 -17.27 21.55
C GLN A 524 19.62 -16.16 21.78
N GLU A 525 19.31 -15.39 20.74
CA GLU A 525 18.29 -14.33 20.79
C GLU A 525 16.95 -14.86 21.31
N VAL A 526 16.45 -15.96 20.74
CA VAL A 526 15.22 -16.62 21.20
C VAL A 526 15.33 -17.10 22.65
N ARG A 527 16.46 -17.69 23.03
CA ARG A 527 16.66 -18.23 24.39
C ARG A 527 16.78 -17.15 25.45
N THR A 528 17.18 -15.95 25.07
CA THR A 528 17.31 -14.82 26.00
C THR A 528 16.00 -14.07 26.23
N LEU A 529 14.89 -14.49 25.61
CA LEU A 529 13.56 -13.97 25.91
C LEU A 529 13.11 -14.46 27.29
N ASP A 530 13.35 -13.62 28.32
CA ASP A 530 13.19 -13.87 29.76
C ASP A 530 11.86 -14.52 30.24
N PRO A 531 10.71 -14.40 29.55
CA PRO A 531 9.48 -15.10 29.94
C PRO A 531 9.20 -16.43 29.21
N ILE A 532 10.02 -16.85 28.24
CA ILE A 532 9.79 -18.10 27.48
C ILE A 532 10.53 -19.27 28.12
N ASP A 533 9.79 -20.21 28.71
CA ASP A 533 10.35 -21.39 29.38
C ASP A 533 10.92 -22.42 28.39
N ARG A 534 10.25 -22.58 27.23
CA ARG A 534 10.66 -23.54 26.20
C ARG A 534 10.43 -22.98 24.80
N ALA A 535 11.44 -23.13 23.94
CA ALA A 535 11.35 -22.83 22.52
C ALA A 535 11.48 -24.12 21.70
N PHE A 536 10.61 -24.29 20.71
CA PHE A 536 10.59 -25.45 19.82
C PHE A 536 10.86 -25.03 18.38
N TYR A 537 11.85 -25.65 17.75
CA TYR A 537 12.12 -25.42 16.34
C TYR A 537 11.12 -26.19 15.46
N ALA A 538 10.29 -25.48 14.70
CA ALA A 538 9.38 -26.08 13.73
C ALA A 538 10.14 -26.65 12.53
N ILE A 539 10.30 -27.97 12.48
CA ILE A 539 11.28 -28.61 11.57
C ILE A 539 10.87 -28.54 10.10
N LYS A 540 9.58 -28.32 9.82
CA LYS A 540 9.05 -28.00 8.48
C LYS A 540 9.79 -26.82 7.83
N ALA A 541 10.36 -25.92 8.63
CA ALA A 541 11.21 -24.84 8.14
C ALA A 541 12.49 -25.39 7.46
N ASN A 542 13.20 -26.30 8.11
CA ASN A 542 14.36 -27.00 7.56
C ASN A 542 14.72 -28.28 8.35
N PRO A 543 14.49 -29.49 7.80
CA PRO A 543 14.76 -30.76 8.49
C PRO A 543 16.21 -31.28 8.31
N HIS A 544 17.15 -30.42 7.87
CA HIS A 544 18.55 -30.81 7.62
C HIS A 544 19.21 -31.30 8.92
N PRO A 545 19.93 -32.44 8.91
CA PRO A 545 20.38 -33.07 10.16
C PRO A 545 21.35 -32.19 10.96
N ASP A 546 22.20 -31.42 10.29
CA ASP A 546 23.12 -30.52 10.98
C ASP A 546 22.41 -29.29 11.58
N VAL A 547 21.33 -28.80 10.97
CA VAL A 547 20.50 -27.73 11.56
C VAL A 547 19.88 -28.25 12.86
N LEU A 548 19.31 -29.46 12.85
CA LEU A 548 18.72 -30.08 14.03
C LEU A 548 19.77 -30.27 15.14
N ARG A 549 20.97 -30.76 14.81
CA ARG A 549 22.06 -30.93 15.81
C ARG A 549 22.53 -29.61 16.42
N VAL A 550 22.64 -28.55 15.62
CA VAL A 550 23.04 -27.22 16.11
C VAL A 550 21.99 -26.70 17.09
N LEU A 551 20.71 -26.75 16.73
CA LEU A 551 19.62 -26.24 17.57
C LEU A 551 19.39 -27.10 18.83
N GLU A 552 19.56 -28.42 18.75
CA GLU A 552 19.49 -29.31 19.92
C GLU A 552 20.56 -28.96 20.96
N ARG A 553 21.81 -28.74 20.52
CA ARG A 553 22.93 -28.33 21.39
C ARG A 553 22.71 -26.97 22.04
N GLN A 554 21.92 -26.12 21.38
CA GLN A 554 21.48 -24.85 21.95
C GLN A 554 20.31 -25.04 22.92
N GLY A 555 19.80 -26.26 23.14
CA GLY A 555 18.76 -26.53 24.12
C GLY A 555 17.33 -26.35 23.62
N LEU A 556 17.12 -26.11 22.32
CA LEU A 556 15.77 -25.99 21.75
C LEU A 556 15.10 -27.36 21.62
N GLY A 557 13.78 -27.40 21.80
CA GLY A 557 12.95 -28.55 21.43
C GLY A 557 12.62 -28.56 19.93
N PHE A 558 11.79 -29.50 19.50
CA PHE A 558 11.38 -29.64 18.10
C PHE A 558 9.86 -29.76 17.95
N GLU A 559 9.29 -29.02 17.01
CA GLU A 559 7.89 -29.15 16.62
C GLU A 559 7.79 -29.89 15.28
N CYS A 560 6.93 -30.90 15.26
CA CYS A 560 6.70 -31.82 14.15
C CYS A 560 5.22 -31.82 13.78
N VAL A 561 4.90 -31.75 12.50
CA VAL A 561 3.51 -31.80 11.98
C VAL A 561 3.16 -33.12 11.30
N SER A 562 4.10 -34.06 11.18
CA SER A 562 3.87 -35.37 10.57
C SER A 562 4.72 -36.50 11.19
N PRO A 563 4.32 -37.78 11.05
CA PRO A 563 5.12 -38.92 11.50
C PRO A 563 6.51 -38.97 10.83
N GLY A 564 6.62 -38.51 9.58
CA GLY A 564 7.90 -38.41 8.88
C GLY A 564 8.85 -37.44 9.57
N GLU A 565 8.33 -36.33 10.08
CA GLU A 565 9.08 -35.35 10.86
C GLU A 565 9.52 -35.91 12.22
N LEU A 566 8.64 -36.63 12.93
CA LEU A 566 9.00 -37.33 14.16
C LEU A 566 10.12 -38.35 13.93
N ASN A 567 9.99 -39.19 12.90
CA ASN A 567 11.02 -40.17 12.52
C ASN A 567 12.35 -39.47 12.24
N ARG A 568 12.30 -38.34 11.53
CA ARG A 568 13.49 -37.57 11.19
C ARG A 568 14.21 -37.05 12.43
N VAL A 569 13.48 -36.49 13.40
CA VAL A 569 14.06 -35.97 14.64
C VAL A 569 14.76 -37.08 15.42
N PHE A 570 14.07 -38.20 15.67
CA PHE A 570 14.65 -39.30 16.45
C PHE A 570 15.72 -40.11 15.71
N GLU A 571 15.72 -40.13 14.37
CA GLU A 571 16.83 -40.68 13.57
C GLU A 571 18.10 -39.85 13.74
N VAL A 572 17.98 -38.52 13.73
CA VAL A 572 19.12 -37.61 13.83
C VAL A 572 19.60 -37.44 15.28
N LEU A 573 18.65 -37.48 16.22
CA LEU A 573 18.84 -37.23 17.66
C LEU A 573 18.23 -38.39 18.48
N PRO A 574 18.86 -39.58 18.47
CA PRO A 574 18.30 -40.78 19.12
C PRO A 574 18.19 -40.67 20.64
N ASP A 575 18.99 -39.78 21.26
CA ASP A 575 19.01 -39.55 22.70
C ASP A 575 18.17 -38.33 23.13
N LEU A 576 17.41 -37.72 22.21
CA LEU A 576 16.55 -36.58 22.52
C LEU A 576 15.43 -37.00 23.49
N ASP A 577 15.29 -36.26 24.58
CA ASP A 577 14.14 -36.40 25.48
C ASP A 577 12.82 -36.16 24.72
N PRO A 578 11.91 -37.15 24.66
CA PRO A 578 10.61 -36.98 24.02
C PRO A 578 9.79 -35.80 24.56
N GLY A 579 9.99 -35.40 25.83
CA GLY A 579 9.37 -34.20 26.41
C GLY A 579 9.85 -32.88 25.80
N ARG A 580 10.87 -32.90 24.94
CA ARG A 580 11.32 -31.76 24.12
C ARG A 580 10.75 -31.80 22.70
N VAL A 581 9.78 -32.66 22.41
CA VAL A 581 9.15 -32.79 21.08
C VAL A 581 7.66 -32.50 21.17
N LEU A 582 7.17 -31.64 20.26
CA LEU A 582 5.76 -31.36 20.02
C LEU A 582 5.33 -32.04 18.72
N PHE A 583 4.19 -32.73 18.75
CA PHE A 583 3.50 -33.25 17.58
C PHE A 583 2.19 -32.48 17.38
N GLN A 584 2.13 -31.66 16.32
CA GLN A 584 1.01 -30.76 16.04
C GLN A 584 0.44 -30.96 14.63
N PRO A 585 -0.11 -32.15 14.35
CA PRO A 585 -0.68 -32.42 13.04
C PRO A 585 -1.97 -31.62 12.82
N ASN A 586 -2.37 -31.51 11.55
CA ASN A 586 -3.65 -30.94 11.16
C ASN A 586 -4.39 -31.95 10.27
N PHE A 587 -5.60 -32.36 10.65
CA PHE A 587 -6.37 -33.43 9.99
C PHE A 587 -5.60 -34.79 9.92
N ALA A 588 -4.82 -35.13 10.96
CA ALA A 588 -4.09 -36.39 11.03
C ALA A 588 -5.03 -37.61 11.14
N ALA A 589 -4.55 -38.75 10.64
CA ALA A 589 -5.23 -40.02 10.87
C ALA A 589 -5.06 -40.48 12.34
N PRO A 590 -6.03 -41.24 12.91
CA PRO A 590 -5.98 -41.68 14.31
C PRO A 590 -4.70 -42.44 14.71
N HIS A 591 -4.11 -43.19 13.78
CA HIS A 591 -2.87 -43.92 14.06
C HIS A 591 -1.67 -43.00 14.24
N GLU A 592 -1.66 -41.82 13.63
CA GLU A 592 -0.56 -40.85 13.80
C GLU A 592 -0.53 -40.28 15.22
N TYR A 593 -1.71 -40.06 15.83
CA TYR A 593 -1.80 -39.69 17.24
C TYR A 593 -1.32 -40.83 18.15
N ALA A 594 -1.75 -42.07 17.88
CA ALA A 594 -1.31 -43.24 18.64
C ALA A 594 0.22 -43.42 18.60
N ASP A 595 0.82 -43.33 17.41
CA ASP A 595 2.26 -43.44 17.21
C ASP A 595 3.04 -42.34 17.95
N ALA A 596 2.46 -41.13 18.09
CA ALA A 596 3.05 -40.04 18.85
C ALA A 596 2.95 -40.27 20.37
N PHE A 597 1.80 -40.72 20.89
CA PHE A 597 1.64 -41.06 22.30
C PHE A 597 2.55 -42.22 22.72
N GLU A 598 2.71 -43.25 21.88
CA GLU A 598 3.65 -44.36 22.13
C GLU A 598 5.10 -43.90 22.28
N ARG A 599 5.47 -42.76 21.67
CA ARG A 599 6.80 -42.13 21.80
C ARG A 599 6.90 -41.18 22.99
N SER A 600 5.81 -40.96 23.72
CA SER A 600 5.75 -40.03 24.86
C SER A 600 6.10 -38.58 24.51
N VAL A 601 5.78 -38.14 23.28
CA VAL A 601 5.91 -36.72 22.87
C VAL A 601 4.64 -35.95 23.22
N HIS A 602 4.72 -34.62 23.30
CA HIS A 602 3.55 -33.79 23.54
C HIS A 602 2.67 -33.73 22.28
N VAL A 603 1.39 -34.09 22.39
CA VAL A 603 0.46 -34.12 21.25
C VAL A 603 -0.52 -32.97 21.32
N THR A 604 -0.67 -32.23 20.22
CA THR A 604 -1.70 -31.20 20.06
C THR A 604 -2.82 -31.70 19.15
N VAL A 605 -4.06 -31.48 19.57
CA VAL A 605 -5.27 -31.77 18.80
C VAL A 605 -5.95 -30.47 18.40
N ASP A 606 -6.28 -30.33 17.12
CA ASP A 606 -6.82 -29.10 16.54
C ASP A 606 -8.29 -29.22 16.10
N ASN A 607 -8.93 -30.36 16.36
CA ASN A 607 -10.31 -30.65 15.99
C ASN A 607 -10.98 -31.55 17.04
N VAL A 608 -12.28 -31.38 17.26
CA VAL A 608 -13.08 -32.22 18.18
C VAL A 608 -13.26 -33.65 17.65
N GLN A 609 -13.25 -33.83 16.33
CA GLN A 609 -13.63 -35.08 15.68
C GLN A 609 -12.76 -36.29 16.11
N PRO A 610 -11.42 -36.20 16.17
CA PRO A 610 -10.59 -37.34 16.55
C PRO A 610 -10.93 -37.88 17.95
N LEU A 611 -11.13 -36.98 18.91
CA LEU A 611 -11.55 -37.32 20.27
C LEU A 611 -12.93 -38.02 20.28
N ALA A 612 -13.90 -37.45 19.56
CA ALA A 612 -15.26 -37.97 19.54
C ALA A 612 -15.41 -39.31 18.80
N ARG A 613 -14.60 -39.57 17.77
CA ARG A 613 -14.73 -40.76 16.91
C ARG A 613 -13.74 -41.86 17.26
N HIS A 614 -12.60 -41.52 17.85
CA HIS A 614 -11.54 -42.45 18.18
C HIS A 614 -11.10 -42.35 19.65
N PRO A 615 -12.03 -42.36 20.63
CA PRO A 615 -11.72 -42.07 22.04
C PRO A 615 -10.67 -43.01 22.65
N LYS A 616 -10.59 -44.27 22.16
CA LYS A 616 -9.59 -45.24 22.63
C LYS A 616 -8.14 -44.83 22.37
N VAL A 617 -7.88 -43.99 21.36
CA VAL A 617 -6.54 -43.50 21.03
C VAL A 617 -6.05 -42.48 22.06
N PHE A 618 -6.97 -41.76 22.69
CA PHE A 618 -6.66 -40.65 23.59
C PHE A 618 -6.90 -41.01 25.07
N ALA A 619 -7.28 -42.25 25.36
CA ALA A 619 -7.69 -42.66 26.70
C ALA A 619 -6.49 -42.73 27.65
N GLY A 620 -6.49 -41.89 28.68
CA GLY A 620 -5.42 -41.76 29.66
C GLY A 620 -4.24 -40.89 29.19
N GLU A 621 -4.37 -40.22 28.05
CA GLU A 621 -3.31 -39.40 27.45
C GLU A 621 -3.44 -37.93 27.82
N ASP A 622 -2.29 -37.26 27.93
CA ASP A 622 -2.18 -35.81 28.10
C ASP A 622 -2.06 -35.14 26.72
N LEU A 623 -2.84 -34.10 26.48
CA LEU A 623 -2.85 -33.40 25.19
C LEU A 623 -2.95 -31.88 25.32
N PHE A 624 -2.57 -31.21 24.24
CA PHE A 624 -2.78 -29.79 24.03
C PHE A 624 -3.99 -29.59 23.10
N VAL A 625 -4.73 -28.51 23.30
CA VAL A 625 -5.72 -28.05 22.31
C VAL A 625 -5.17 -26.87 21.52
N ARG A 626 -5.28 -26.93 20.19
CA ARG A 626 -4.99 -25.77 19.34
C ARG A 626 -6.25 -24.91 19.24
N VAL A 627 -6.13 -23.64 19.60
CA VAL A 627 -7.19 -22.63 19.54
C VAL A 627 -7.02 -21.76 18.31
N ASP A 628 -8.12 -21.49 17.62
CA ASP A 628 -8.20 -20.40 16.64
C ASP A 628 -8.66 -19.12 17.35
N PRO A 629 -7.82 -18.08 17.47
CA PRO A 629 -8.20 -16.82 18.10
C PRO A 629 -9.22 -15.98 17.30
N GLY A 630 -9.60 -16.40 16.09
CA GLY A 630 -10.58 -15.73 15.24
C GLY A 630 -10.03 -14.57 14.39
N GLN A 631 -8.80 -14.12 14.67
CA GLN A 631 -8.08 -13.12 13.87
C GLN A 631 -6.68 -13.65 13.50
N GLY A 632 -6.39 -13.72 12.18
CA GLY A 632 -5.09 -14.17 11.66
C GLY A 632 -4.18 -13.01 11.24
N HIS A 633 -2.89 -13.12 11.57
CA HIS A 633 -1.86 -12.12 11.26
C HIS A 633 -0.81 -12.74 10.31
N GLY A 634 -0.32 -11.97 9.34
CA GLY A 634 0.74 -12.43 8.42
C GLY A 634 0.69 -11.79 7.04
N HIS A 635 1.83 -11.80 6.35
CA HIS A 635 2.05 -11.09 5.08
C HIS A 635 1.30 -11.69 3.87
N HIS A 636 0.71 -12.89 3.96
CA HIS A 636 -0.04 -13.52 2.86
C HIS A 636 -1.16 -14.46 3.35
N LYS A 637 -2.25 -14.63 2.58
CA LYS A 637 -3.41 -15.50 2.93
C LYS A 637 -3.00 -16.95 3.25
N LYS A 638 -2.04 -17.50 2.50
CA LYS A 638 -1.50 -18.87 2.67
C LYS A 638 -0.63 -19.06 3.93
N VAL A 639 -0.28 -18.00 4.66
CA VAL A 639 0.50 -18.08 5.91
C VAL A 639 -0.24 -17.52 7.13
N ARG A 640 -1.53 -17.16 6.98
CA ARG A 640 -2.43 -16.84 8.10
C ARG A 640 -3.08 -18.13 8.57
N THR A 641 -2.98 -18.43 9.86
CA THR A 641 -3.42 -19.71 10.44
C THR A 641 -4.55 -19.59 11.45
N ALA A 642 -5.24 -18.44 11.48
CA ALA A 642 -6.38 -18.12 12.34
C ALA A 642 -7.46 -17.33 11.58
N GLY A 643 -8.72 -17.41 12.02
CA GLY A 643 -9.92 -16.78 11.45
C GLY A 643 -10.85 -17.77 10.73
N ALA A 644 -12.11 -17.37 10.46
CA ALA A 644 -13.16 -18.26 9.94
C ALA A 644 -12.87 -19.00 8.61
N GLN A 645 -11.84 -18.58 7.86
CA GLN A 645 -11.37 -19.26 6.64
C GLN A 645 -10.10 -20.12 6.87
N SER A 646 -9.63 -20.21 8.12
CA SER A 646 -8.54 -21.08 8.55
C SER A 646 -9.07 -22.50 8.74
N LYS A 647 -8.28 -23.48 8.33
CA LYS A 647 -8.57 -24.90 8.61
C LYS A 647 -8.05 -25.37 9.97
N PHE A 648 -7.37 -24.49 10.71
CA PHE A 648 -6.59 -24.85 11.88
C PHE A 648 -7.26 -24.42 13.17
N GLY A 649 -7.24 -25.31 14.17
CA GLY A 649 -7.64 -25.00 15.54
C GLY A 649 -9.14 -25.01 15.78
N VAL A 650 -9.49 -25.06 17.05
CA VAL A 650 -10.88 -25.02 17.55
C VAL A 650 -11.21 -23.58 17.89
N VAL A 651 -12.33 -23.07 17.38
CA VAL A 651 -12.81 -21.72 17.73
C VAL A 651 -13.28 -21.66 19.18
N PRO A 652 -13.22 -20.51 19.86
CA PRO A 652 -13.54 -20.41 21.29
C PRO A 652 -14.93 -20.95 21.64
N ASP A 653 -15.93 -20.74 20.78
CA ASP A 653 -17.30 -21.23 20.96
C ASP A 653 -17.39 -22.76 20.99
N ASP A 654 -16.48 -23.47 20.30
CA ASP A 654 -16.45 -24.92 20.20
C ASP A 654 -15.56 -25.57 21.28
N LEU A 655 -14.81 -24.79 22.07
CA LEU A 655 -13.92 -25.34 23.11
C LEU A 655 -14.68 -26.12 24.18
N LYS A 656 -15.92 -25.73 24.48
CA LYS A 656 -16.79 -26.49 25.39
C LYS A 656 -17.11 -27.88 24.82
N GLN A 657 -17.32 -27.98 23.51
CA GLN A 657 -17.54 -29.27 22.86
C GLN A 657 -16.27 -30.10 22.84
N PHE A 658 -15.11 -29.48 22.59
CA PHE A 658 -13.81 -30.11 22.67
C PHE A 658 -13.55 -30.71 24.05
N ARG A 659 -13.75 -29.94 25.12
CA ARG A 659 -13.61 -30.39 26.50
C ARG A 659 -14.48 -31.61 26.80
N ASN A 660 -15.77 -31.54 26.45
CA ASN A 660 -16.67 -32.68 26.64
C ASN A 660 -16.20 -33.95 25.90
N ALA A 661 -15.63 -33.80 24.69
CA ALA A 661 -15.10 -34.93 23.94
C ALA A 661 -13.81 -35.49 24.56
N ALA A 662 -12.92 -34.63 25.08
CA ALA A 662 -11.73 -35.05 25.81
C ALA A 662 -12.10 -35.81 27.09
N ASP A 663 -13.02 -35.28 27.89
CA ASP A 663 -13.53 -35.93 29.11
C ASP A 663 -14.14 -37.31 28.81
N GLN A 664 -14.91 -37.43 27.72
CA GLN A 664 -15.51 -38.69 27.28
C GLN A 664 -14.48 -39.69 26.75
N ALA A 665 -13.40 -39.20 26.13
CA ALA A 665 -12.28 -40.03 25.70
C ALA A 665 -11.40 -40.47 26.88
N GLY A 666 -11.49 -39.80 28.03
CA GLY A 666 -10.60 -40.00 29.16
C GLY A 666 -9.23 -39.35 28.97
N ALA A 667 -9.15 -38.30 28.14
CA ALA A 667 -7.95 -37.52 27.87
C ALA A 667 -7.88 -36.28 28.78
N THR A 668 -6.68 -35.82 29.12
CA THR A 668 -6.46 -34.63 29.95
C THR A 668 -5.86 -33.50 29.12
N VAL A 669 -6.49 -32.33 29.14
CA VAL A 669 -5.95 -31.14 28.45
C VAL A 669 -4.96 -30.44 29.39
N VAL A 670 -3.67 -30.52 29.08
CA VAL A 670 -2.58 -29.98 29.91
C VAL A 670 -2.00 -28.66 29.38
N GLY A 671 -2.40 -28.24 28.17
CA GLY A 671 -1.98 -26.97 27.61
C GLY A 671 -2.82 -26.49 26.43
N LEU A 672 -2.70 -25.20 26.13
CA LEU A 672 -3.35 -24.57 24.99
C LEU A 672 -2.28 -24.03 24.04
N HIS A 673 -2.55 -24.11 22.74
CA HIS A 673 -1.68 -23.60 21.69
C HIS A 673 -2.46 -22.66 20.77
N ALA A 674 -1.87 -21.51 20.40
CA ALA A 674 -2.36 -20.68 19.32
C ALA A 674 -1.22 -20.29 18.38
N HIS A 675 -1.51 -20.23 17.08
CA HIS A 675 -0.60 -19.72 16.07
C HIS A 675 -1.37 -18.88 15.06
N VAL A 676 -1.03 -17.59 14.95
CA VAL A 676 -1.78 -16.62 14.13
C VAL A 676 -1.21 -16.43 12.73
N GLY A 677 0.05 -16.82 12.50
CA GLY A 677 0.66 -16.90 11.17
C GLY A 677 2.17 -16.69 11.16
N SER A 678 2.74 -16.35 9.99
CA SER A 678 4.19 -16.15 9.80
C SER A 678 4.54 -14.79 9.20
N GLY A 679 5.67 -14.22 9.63
CA GLY A 679 6.10 -12.89 9.21
C GLY A 679 5.36 -11.79 9.97
N ILE A 680 5.32 -11.89 11.29
CA ILE A 680 4.66 -10.91 12.15
C ILE A 680 5.74 -9.95 12.65
N THR A 681 5.51 -8.65 12.46
CA THR A 681 6.41 -7.57 12.87
C THR A 681 5.86 -6.75 14.03
N ASP A 682 4.61 -7.00 14.45
CA ASP A 682 3.99 -6.35 15.62
C ASP A 682 4.30 -7.15 16.88
N GLU A 683 5.14 -6.60 17.74
CA GLU A 683 5.61 -7.20 18.99
C GLU A 683 4.47 -7.47 19.98
N SER A 684 3.38 -6.71 19.94
CA SER A 684 2.25 -6.87 20.87
C SER A 684 1.46 -8.16 20.66
N THR A 685 1.60 -8.79 19.49
CA THR A 685 0.86 -9.99 19.08
C THR A 685 0.98 -11.13 20.10
N TRP A 686 2.19 -11.45 20.55
CA TRP A 686 2.38 -12.60 21.44
C TRP A 686 1.91 -12.33 22.87
N ALA A 687 2.06 -11.10 23.37
CA ALA A 687 1.52 -10.72 24.67
C ALA A 687 -0.02 -10.83 24.70
N ASN A 688 -0.68 -10.39 23.62
CA ASN A 688 -2.13 -10.55 23.46
C ASN A 688 -2.54 -12.03 23.38
N LEU A 689 -1.72 -12.88 22.75
CA LEU A 689 -1.96 -14.33 22.71
C LEU A 689 -1.82 -14.98 24.08
N VAL A 690 -0.84 -14.58 24.89
CA VAL A 690 -0.73 -15.06 26.29
C VAL A 690 -2.03 -14.78 27.04
N ASP A 691 -2.56 -13.57 26.95
CA ASP A 691 -3.79 -13.17 27.65
C ASP A 691 -5.02 -13.94 27.20
N LEU A 692 -5.17 -14.09 25.90
CA LEU A 692 -6.27 -14.85 25.32
C LEU A 692 -6.20 -16.31 25.75
N LEU A 693 -5.03 -16.95 25.61
CA LEU A 693 -4.84 -18.34 25.98
C LEU A 693 -5.03 -18.55 27.48
N ALA A 694 -4.55 -17.64 28.33
CA ALA A 694 -4.74 -17.71 29.78
C ALA A 694 -6.23 -17.62 30.18
N THR A 695 -7.00 -16.79 29.48
CA THR A 695 -8.45 -16.67 29.68
C THR A 695 -9.15 -17.98 29.33
N LEU A 696 -8.82 -18.57 28.19
CA LEU A 696 -9.41 -19.83 27.73
C LEU A 696 -8.94 -21.05 28.54
N ALA A 697 -7.71 -21.03 29.05
CA ALA A 697 -7.16 -22.10 29.88
C ALA A 697 -7.91 -22.24 31.21
N SER A 698 -8.63 -21.21 31.68
CA SER A 698 -9.48 -21.30 32.87
C SER A 698 -10.59 -22.37 32.78
N ASP A 699 -10.97 -22.76 31.56
CA ASP A 699 -11.93 -23.84 31.32
C ASP A 699 -11.29 -25.24 31.37
N PHE A 700 -9.97 -25.34 31.54
CA PHE A 700 -9.19 -26.59 31.57
C PHE A 700 -8.38 -26.68 32.87
N PRO A 701 -8.89 -27.33 33.92
CA PRO A 701 -8.29 -27.29 35.26
C PRO A 701 -6.84 -27.79 35.37
N GLU A 702 -6.45 -28.72 34.50
CA GLU A 702 -5.10 -29.31 34.47
C GLU A 702 -4.16 -28.58 33.52
N ALA A 703 -4.65 -27.55 32.80
CA ALA A 703 -3.83 -26.79 31.88
C ALA A 703 -2.82 -25.93 32.64
N ASN A 704 -1.54 -26.15 32.34
CA ASN A 704 -0.42 -25.45 32.98
C ASN A 704 0.54 -24.83 31.96
N THR A 705 0.28 -25.00 30.66
CA THR A 705 1.17 -24.54 29.59
C THR A 705 0.40 -23.73 28.54
N LEU A 706 0.93 -22.56 28.19
CA LEU A 706 0.45 -21.73 27.07
C LEU A 706 1.53 -21.68 25.99
N ASN A 707 1.22 -22.23 24.82
CA ASN A 707 2.08 -22.17 23.66
C ASN A 707 1.58 -21.07 22.71
N VAL A 708 2.34 -19.99 22.59
CA VAL A 708 1.98 -18.83 21.74
C VAL A 708 2.40 -18.99 20.28
N GLY A 709 2.84 -20.19 19.90
CA GLY A 709 3.24 -20.53 18.55
C GLY A 709 4.47 -19.75 18.09
N GLY A 710 4.68 -19.73 16.77
CA GLY A 710 5.80 -19.02 16.15
C GLY A 710 5.40 -17.72 15.46
N GLY A 711 6.09 -17.44 14.37
CA GLY A 711 5.67 -16.44 13.40
C GLY A 711 6.52 -15.18 13.32
N LEU A 712 7.58 -15.08 14.13
CA LEU A 712 8.45 -13.91 14.17
C LEU A 712 8.95 -13.54 12.77
N GLY A 713 8.83 -12.26 12.44
CA GLY A 713 9.35 -11.68 11.20
C GLY A 713 10.87 -11.78 11.13
N VAL A 714 11.38 -12.04 9.93
CA VAL A 714 12.80 -11.85 9.59
C VAL A 714 12.90 -10.76 8.55
N SER A 715 14.02 -10.05 8.54
CA SER A 715 14.29 -8.96 7.60
C SER A 715 14.28 -9.50 6.18
N GLY A 716 13.26 -9.15 5.40
CA GLY A 716 13.05 -9.69 4.05
C GLY A 716 13.44 -8.74 2.91
N ARG A 717 13.67 -7.46 3.23
CA ARG A 717 13.97 -6.36 2.29
C ARG A 717 14.89 -5.37 3.01
N SER A 718 15.86 -4.77 2.30
CA SER A 718 16.46 -3.51 2.78
C SER A 718 15.35 -2.53 3.13
N GLY A 719 15.44 -1.90 4.30
CA GLY A 719 14.46 -0.91 4.78
C GLY A 719 13.20 -1.46 5.47
N ALA A 720 12.94 -2.78 5.44
CA ALA A 720 11.79 -3.33 6.20
C ALA A 720 12.03 -3.27 7.71
N GLN A 721 11.05 -2.80 8.46
CA GLN A 721 11.09 -2.76 9.93
C GLN A 721 11.26 -4.18 10.49
N SER A 722 12.43 -4.46 11.07
CA SER A 722 12.71 -5.71 11.76
C SER A 722 11.97 -5.76 13.10
N LEU A 723 11.55 -6.96 13.51
CA LEU A 723 10.95 -7.18 14.83
C LEU A 723 11.95 -6.81 15.94
N ASN A 724 11.53 -5.99 16.89
CA ASN A 724 12.37 -5.62 18.03
C ASN A 724 12.22 -6.66 19.16
N LEU A 725 13.20 -7.56 19.28
CA LEU A 725 13.17 -8.61 20.30
C LEU A 725 13.24 -8.09 21.74
N ALA A 726 13.86 -6.93 21.99
CA ALA A 726 13.89 -6.36 23.33
C ALA A 726 12.48 -5.92 23.74
N THR A 727 11.79 -5.19 22.87
CA THR A 727 10.38 -4.80 23.07
C THR A 727 9.46 -6.02 23.22
N LEU A 728 9.65 -7.04 22.37
CA LEU A 728 8.90 -8.29 22.48
C LEU A 728 9.12 -8.96 23.85
N GLY A 729 10.38 -9.02 24.31
CA GLY A 729 10.74 -9.58 25.62
C GLY A 729 10.04 -8.85 26.77
N ASP A 730 10.04 -7.52 26.76
CA ASP A 730 9.36 -6.69 27.77
C ASP A 730 7.85 -6.94 27.79
N LEU A 731 7.20 -6.94 26.62
CA LEU A 731 5.75 -7.17 26.52
C LEU A 731 5.34 -8.59 26.94
N LEU A 732 6.13 -9.60 26.57
CA LEU A 732 5.90 -10.97 27.02
C LEU A 732 6.09 -11.11 28.53
N LYS A 733 7.04 -10.38 29.12
CA LYS A 733 7.28 -10.40 30.56
C LYS A 733 6.10 -9.83 31.32
N ASP A 734 5.59 -8.68 30.88
CA ASP A 734 4.38 -8.07 31.44
C ASP A 734 3.17 -9.01 31.32
N ALA A 735 3.08 -9.80 30.26
CA ALA A 735 2.03 -10.81 30.10
C ALA A 735 2.22 -12.03 31.01
N ALA A 736 3.44 -12.54 31.13
CA ALA A 736 3.79 -13.65 32.01
C ALA A 736 3.53 -13.32 33.48
N ASP A 737 3.90 -12.11 33.91
CA ASP A 737 3.70 -11.63 35.30
C ASP A 737 2.20 -11.53 35.68
N ARG A 738 1.32 -11.36 34.69
CA ARG A 738 -0.15 -11.37 34.91
C ARG A 738 -0.71 -12.78 35.04
N HIS A 739 -0.04 -13.78 34.49
CA HIS A 739 -0.47 -15.19 34.52
C HIS A 739 0.65 -16.15 34.96
N PRO A 740 1.25 -15.96 36.15
CA PRO A 740 2.45 -16.67 36.59
C PRO A 740 2.26 -18.17 36.85
N GLN A 741 1.02 -18.66 36.83
CA GLN A 741 0.69 -20.07 36.98
C GLN A 741 0.94 -20.91 35.72
N TYR A 742 1.17 -20.28 34.56
CA TYR A 742 1.38 -20.99 33.31
C TYR A 742 2.83 -20.92 32.85
N SER A 743 3.32 -22.02 32.28
CA SER A 743 4.57 -22.06 31.53
C SER A 743 4.35 -21.56 30.10
N LEU A 744 5.22 -20.68 29.59
CA LEU A 744 5.09 -20.09 28.26
C LEU A 744 6.04 -20.73 27.25
N TRP A 745 5.48 -21.25 26.17
CA TRP A 745 6.21 -21.93 25.09
C TRP A 745 6.08 -21.17 23.76
N MET A 746 7.09 -21.25 22.90
CA MET A 746 7.13 -20.58 21.58
C MET A 746 7.72 -21.49 20.49
N GLU A 747 7.35 -21.26 19.23
CA GLU A 747 7.75 -22.09 18.07
C GLU A 747 8.44 -21.33 16.92
N PRO A 748 9.61 -20.68 17.13
CA PRO A 748 10.19 -19.70 16.19
C PRO A 748 10.92 -20.33 14.98
N GLY A 749 10.28 -21.24 14.23
CA GLY A 749 10.91 -22.02 13.15
C GLY A 749 11.58 -21.20 12.04
N ARG A 750 10.81 -20.39 11.31
CA ARG A 750 11.36 -19.57 10.21
C ARG A 750 12.43 -18.60 10.69
N TYR A 751 12.21 -17.97 11.85
CA TYR A 751 13.11 -16.99 12.43
C TYR A 751 14.51 -17.55 12.64
N LEU A 752 14.59 -18.79 13.16
CA LEU A 752 15.85 -19.43 13.50
C LEU A 752 16.75 -19.76 12.31
N VAL A 753 16.17 -20.03 11.13
CA VAL A 753 16.93 -20.65 10.02
C VAL A 753 16.91 -19.84 8.72
N ALA A 754 15.98 -18.90 8.54
CA ALA A 754 15.76 -18.28 7.24
C ALA A 754 17.02 -17.58 6.69
N GLU A 755 17.65 -16.73 7.50
CA GLU A 755 18.84 -15.94 7.12
C GLU A 755 20.14 -16.75 7.14
N ALA A 756 20.15 -17.90 7.83
CA ALA A 756 21.29 -18.80 7.86
C ALA A 756 21.53 -19.51 6.52
N GLY A 757 20.56 -19.52 5.59
CA GLY A 757 20.67 -20.25 4.33
C GLY A 757 20.66 -19.38 3.09
N VAL A 758 21.50 -19.75 2.13
CA VAL A 758 21.55 -19.19 0.77
C VAL A 758 21.48 -20.30 -0.28
N LEU A 759 20.97 -19.98 -1.47
CA LEU A 759 21.00 -20.87 -2.64
C LEU A 759 21.98 -20.29 -3.67
N LEU A 760 23.00 -21.07 -3.99
CA LEU A 760 23.98 -20.78 -5.04
C LEU A 760 23.52 -21.43 -6.34
N ALA A 761 23.54 -20.68 -7.43
CA ALA A 761 23.10 -21.15 -8.74
C ALA A 761 23.94 -20.53 -9.86
N ARG A 762 24.23 -21.32 -10.90
CA ARG A 762 25.04 -20.88 -12.02
C ARG A 762 24.18 -20.24 -13.10
N VAL A 763 24.63 -19.11 -13.64
CA VAL A 763 24.04 -18.54 -14.85
C VAL A 763 24.39 -19.43 -16.03
N THR A 764 23.36 -20.02 -16.65
CA THR A 764 23.51 -20.90 -17.81
C THR A 764 23.43 -20.12 -19.12
N GLN A 765 22.52 -19.15 -19.19
CA GLN A 765 22.28 -18.35 -20.39
C GLN A 765 21.63 -17.02 -20.03
N THR A 766 21.90 -16.00 -20.84
CA THR A 766 21.15 -14.74 -20.81
C THR A 766 20.41 -14.58 -22.13
N LYS A 767 19.21 -13.99 -22.08
CA LYS A 767 18.38 -13.77 -23.27
C LYS A 767 17.70 -12.43 -23.18
N THR A 768 17.62 -11.71 -24.29
CA THR A 768 16.74 -10.54 -24.41
C THR A 768 15.65 -10.86 -25.42
N LYS A 769 14.40 -10.67 -25.02
CA LYS A 769 13.22 -10.76 -25.87
C LYS A 769 12.50 -9.42 -25.79
N GLU A 770 12.51 -8.66 -26.88
CA GLU A 770 12.01 -7.28 -26.91
C GLU A 770 12.71 -6.43 -25.83
N SER A 771 11.96 -5.86 -24.89
CA SER A 771 12.50 -5.05 -23.78
C SER A 771 12.84 -5.87 -22.53
N VAL A 772 12.46 -7.15 -22.46
CA VAL A 772 12.67 -7.99 -21.27
C VAL A 772 13.95 -8.80 -21.40
N ARG A 773 14.78 -8.76 -20.36
CA ARG A 773 15.99 -9.57 -20.25
C ARG A 773 15.82 -10.66 -19.20
N TYR A 774 16.33 -11.83 -19.52
CA TYR A 774 16.29 -13.02 -18.69
C TYR A 774 17.70 -13.46 -18.36
N VAL A 775 17.91 -13.81 -17.09
CA VAL A 775 19.09 -14.52 -16.59
C VAL A 775 18.62 -15.91 -16.17
N GLY A 776 18.94 -16.91 -16.98
CA GLY A 776 18.57 -18.30 -16.74
C GLY A 776 19.58 -18.99 -15.84
N LEU A 777 19.10 -19.64 -14.78
CA LEU A 777 19.89 -20.39 -13.83
C LEU A 777 19.83 -21.90 -14.10
N ASP A 778 20.79 -22.64 -13.54
CA ASP A 778 20.82 -24.11 -13.58
C ASP A 778 19.82 -24.77 -12.61
N THR A 779 19.05 -23.96 -11.86
CA THR A 779 17.97 -24.38 -10.98
C THR A 779 16.80 -23.40 -11.00
N GLY A 780 15.63 -23.86 -10.57
CA GLY A 780 14.41 -23.06 -10.49
C GLY A 780 13.52 -23.45 -9.32
N MET A 781 12.22 -23.41 -9.56
CA MET A 781 11.13 -23.77 -8.64
C MET A 781 11.21 -25.20 -8.10
N ASN A 782 11.98 -26.08 -8.74
CA ASN A 782 12.27 -27.42 -8.24
C ASN A 782 13.12 -27.38 -6.96
N SER A 783 14.03 -26.41 -6.85
CA SER A 783 14.85 -26.19 -5.65
C SER A 783 14.25 -25.15 -4.72
N LEU A 784 13.66 -24.08 -5.26
CA LEU A 784 13.07 -22.99 -4.48
C LEU A 784 11.66 -22.67 -4.99
N LEU A 785 10.67 -23.38 -4.48
CA LEU A 785 9.27 -23.31 -4.96
C LEU A 785 8.54 -22.03 -4.56
N ARG A 786 8.98 -21.36 -3.50
CA ARG A 786 8.25 -20.27 -2.83
C ARG A 786 7.92 -19.06 -3.72
N PRO A 787 8.86 -18.54 -4.55
CA PRO A 787 8.57 -17.48 -5.50
C PRO A 787 7.42 -17.86 -6.46
N ALA A 788 7.46 -19.07 -7.01
CA ALA A 788 6.43 -19.56 -7.92
C ALA A 788 5.07 -19.84 -7.23
N LEU A 789 5.07 -20.35 -6.00
CA LEU A 789 3.85 -20.79 -5.31
C LEU A 789 3.04 -19.64 -4.70
N TYR A 790 3.71 -18.61 -4.18
CA TYR A 790 3.06 -17.51 -3.46
C TYR A 790 3.83 -16.19 -3.53
N GLY A 791 4.71 -16.00 -4.52
CA GLY A 791 5.37 -14.71 -4.76
C GLY A 791 6.40 -14.32 -3.70
N ALA A 792 7.02 -15.30 -3.03
CA ALA A 792 8.02 -15.01 -2.01
C ALA A 792 9.20 -14.20 -2.57
N HIS A 793 9.49 -13.06 -1.94
CA HIS A 793 10.65 -12.25 -2.28
C HIS A 793 11.92 -12.79 -1.62
N HIS A 794 12.98 -12.90 -2.41
CA HIS A 794 14.35 -13.15 -1.95
C HIS A 794 15.28 -12.12 -2.60
N GLU A 795 16.28 -11.66 -1.86
CA GLU A 795 17.39 -10.89 -2.45
C GLU A 795 18.18 -11.81 -3.37
N ILE A 796 18.50 -11.31 -4.57
CA ILE A 796 19.30 -12.05 -5.55
C ILE A 796 20.46 -11.15 -5.97
N VAL A 797 21.68 -11.61 -5.74
CA VAL A 797 22.91 -10.89 -6.08
C VAL A 797 23.77 -11.71 -7.02
N ASN A 798 24.54 -11.03 -7.87
CA ASN A 798 25.61 -11.68 -8.62
C ASN A 798 26.84 -11.77 -7.71
N LEU A 799 27.03 -12.93 -7.07
CA LEU A 799 28.11 -13.14 -6.12
C LEU A 799 29.49 -13.01 -6.78
N SER A 800 29.61 -13.41 -8.06
CA SER A 800 30.84 -13.26 -8.84
C SER A 800 31.23 -11.80 -9.06
N ARG A 801 30.26 -10.87 -9.02
CA ARG A 801 30.44 -9.44 -9.34
C ARG A 801 29.78 -8.53 -8.29
N LEU A 802 29.88 -8.92 -7.03
CA LEU A 802 29.11 -8.30 -5.94
C LEU A 802 29.34 -6.78 -5.80
N ASP A 803 30.57 -6.33 -6.05
CA ASP A 803 30.99 -4.93 -5.90
C ASP A 803 30.78 -4.09 -7.18
N ASP A 804 30.33 -4.71 -8.27
CA ASP A 804 30.07 -4.01 -9.53
C ASP A 804 28.74 -3.24 -9.44
N ALA A 805 28.72 -2.03 -9.99
CA ALA A 805 27.51 -1.22 -10.00
C ALA A 805 26.38 -1.89 -10.84
N PRO A 806 25.12 -1.89 -10.34
CA PRO A 806 24.00 -2.52 -11.03
C PRO A 806 23.60 -1.72 -12.29
N SER A 807 23.98 -2.22 -13.46
CA SER A 807 23.72 -1.58 -14.76
C SER A 807 22.69 -2.33 -15.62
N LEU A 808 22.07 -3.39 -15.08
CA LEU A 808 21.19 -4.32 -15.77
C LEU A 808 19.91 -4.52 -14.94
N THR A 809 18.76 -4.63 -15.62
CA THR A 809 17.51 -5.16 -15.04
C THR A 809 17.13 -6.45 -15.78
N ALA A 810 16.89 -7.55 -15.06
CA ALA A 810 16.46 -8.82 -15.66
C ALA A 810 15.59 -9.67 -14.74
N ASP A 811 14.74 -10.51 -15.34
CA ASP A 811 14.07 -11.61 -14.67
C ASP A 811 15.05 -12.77 -14.48
N VAL A 812 15.14 -13.28 -13.25
CA VAL A 812 15.95 -14.44 -12.88
C VAL A 812 15.05 -15.66 -12.88
N VAL A 813 15.31 -16.59 -13.80
CA VAL A 813 14.43 -17.72 -14.11
C VAL A 813 15.16 -19.05 -14.03
N GLY A 814 14.41 -20.13 -13.82
CA GLY A 814 14.97 -21.47 -13.80
C GLY A 814 14.79 -22.25 -15.12
N PRO A 815 15.20 -23.53 -15.15
CA PRO A 815 15.15 -24.39 -16.33
C PRO A 815 13.91 -25.32 -16.39
N ILE A 816 12.92 -25.14 -15.51
CA ILE A 816 11.68 -25.93 -15.44
C ILE A 816 10.73 -25.47 -16.56
N CYS A 817 10.04 -26.42 -17.18
CA CYS A 817 9.08 -26.15 -18.26
C CYS A 817 7.71 -25.75 -17.69
N GLU A 818 7.70 -24.73 -16.84
CA GLU A 818 6.50 -24.10 -16.29
C GLU A 818 6.67 -22.58 -16.39
N THR A 819 5.61 -21.88 -16.76
CA THR A 819 5.65 -20.42 -16.96
C THR A 819 5.97 -19.69 -15.66
N GLY A 820 5.56 -20.30 -14.53
CA GLY A 820 5.85 -19.80 -13.18
C GLY A 820 7.27 -20.07 -12.67
N ASP A 821 8.18 -20.65 -13.46
CA ASP A 821 9.57 -20.91 -13.03
C ASP A 821 10.45 -19.63 -13.01
N VAL A 822 10.03 -18.70 -12.17
CA VAL A 822 10.69 -17.41 -11.95
C VAL A 822 11.08 -17.30 -10.49
N LEU A 823 12.37 -17.06 -10.25
CA LEU A 823 12.94 -16.87 -8.92
C LEU A 823 12.91 -15.39 -8.50
N GLY A 824 12.87 -14.48 -9.47
CA GLY A 824 12.60 -13.08 -9.20
C GLY A 824 12.46 -12.24 -10.47
N HIS A 825 11.57 -11.26 -10.41
CA HIS A 825 11.30 -10.34 -11.52
C HIS A 825 12.09 -9.03 -11.38
N ASP A 826 12.48 -8.45 -12.51
CA ASP A 826 13.09 -7.13 -12.64
C ASP A 826 14.25 -6.89 -11.66
N ARG A 827 15.13 -7.87 -11.48
CA ARG A 827 16.29 -7.78 -10.59
C ARG A 827 17.32 -6.81 -11.16
N ARG A 828 17.68 -5.80 -10.37
CA ARG A 828 18.83 -4.94 -10.62
C ARG A 828 20.11 -5.71 -10.32
N LEU A 829 20.87 -6.00 -11.37
CA LEU A 829 22.09 -6.79 -11.30
C LEU A 829 23.23 -6.02 -11.99
N PRO A 830 24.50 -6.27 -11.63
CA PRO A 830 25.64 -5.87 -12.46
C PRO A 830 25.62 -6.64 -13.80
N PRO A 831 26.45 -6.27 -14.79
CA PRO A 831 26.61 -7.04 -16.02
C PRO A 831 26.80 -8.53 -15.70
N THR A 832 25.83 -9.36 -16.09
CA THR A 832 25.78 -10.78 -15.71
C THR A 832 25.92 -11.65 -16.95
N GLU A 833 26.84 -12.62 -16.90
CA GLU A 833 27.22 -13.46 -18.04
C GLU A 833 27.10 -14.96 -17.70
N PRO A 834 26.92 -15.84 -18.71
CA PRO A 834 27.01 -17.28 -18.51
C PRO A 834 28.31 -17.67 -17.80
N GLY A 835 28.20 -18.46 -16.74
CA GLY A 835 29.34 -18.82 -15.88
C GLY A 835 29.40 -18.05 -14.56
N ASP A 836 28.74 -16.89 -14.44
CA ASP A 836 28.62 -16.17 -13.16
C ASP A 836 27.78 -16.98 -12.15
N THR A 837 28.09 -16.82 -10.86
CA THR A 837 27.34 -17.43 -9.76
C THR A 837 26.37 -16.39 -9.17
N LEU A 838 25.07 -16.66 -9.23
CA LEU A 838 24.09 -15.91 -8.46
C LEU A 838 23.88 -16.56 -7.09
N LEU A 839 23.65 -15.69 -6.09
CA LEU A 839 23.25 -16.06 -4.73
C LEU A 839 21.83 -15.56 -4.50
N VAL A 840 20.94 -16.46 -4.07
CA VAL A 840 19.60 -16.14 -3.59
C VAL A 840 19.61 -16.21 -2.06
N ALA A 841 19.38 -15.10 -1.39
CA ALA A 841 19.50 -14.99 0.07
C ALA A 841 18.22 -15.40 0.81
N THR A 842 18.35 -15.64 2.13
CA THR A 842 17.24 -15.92 3.05
C THR A 842 16.43 -17.17 2.66
N THR A 843 17.11 -18.19 2.13
CA THR A 843 16.51 -19.44 1.64
C THR A 843 16.62 -20.59 2.65
N GLY A 844 17.12 -20.35 3.85
CA GLY A 844 17.30 -21.39 4.86
C GLY A 844 15.99 -21.98 5.39
N ALA A 845 14.88 -21.22 5.31
CA ALA A 845 13.54 -21.68 5.67
C ALA A 845 12.69 -21.91 4.42
N TYR A 846 12.02 -23.07 4.37
CA TYR A 846 11.08 -23.44 3.30
C TYR A 846 11.70 -23.48 1.89
N GLY A 847 13.04 -23.47 1.79
CA GLY A 847 13.78 -23.67 0.55
C GLY A 847 13.85 -25.15 0.22
N ALA A 848 14.94 -25.80 0.66
CA ALA A 848 15.15 -27.24 0.44
C ALA A 848 14.01 -28.13 0.98
N SER A 849 13.29 -27.73 2.04
CA SER A 849 12.17 -28.52 2.56
C SER A 849 10.94 -28.57 1.64
N MET A 850 10.82 -27.61 0.70
CA MET A 850 9.75 -27.58 -0.33
C MET A 850 10.26 -28.04 -1.70
N ARG A 851 11.46 -28.61 -1.78
CA ARG A 851 12.03 -29.07 -3.04
C ARG A 851 11.23 -30.22 -3.65
N ASN A 852 11.24 -30.30 -4.96
CA ASN A 852 10.53 -31.33 -5.72
C ASN A 852 11.36 -31.77 -6.94
N GLU A 853 11.04 -32.93 -7.47
CA GLU A 853 11.66 -33.47 -8.70
C GLU A 853 10.77 -33.24 -9.92
N TYR A 854 10.00 -32.12 -9.96
CA TYR A 854 9.17 -31.80 -11.10
C TYR A 854 10.03 -31.69 -12.37
N ASN A 855 9.50 -32.18 -13.50
CA ASN A 855 10.23 -32.42 -14.75
C ASN A 855 11.41 -33.41 -14.62
N LEU A 856 11.44 -34.24 -13.57
CA LEU A 856 12.54 -35.17 -13.26
C LEU A 856 13.90 -34.47 -13.15
N ARG A 857 13.89 -33.20 -12.73
CA ARG A 857 15.11 -32.43 -12.51
C ARG A 857 15.49 -32.48 -11.02
N PRO A 858 16.71 -32.93 -10.69
CA PRO A 858 17.12 -33.01 -9.30
C PRO A 858 17.16 -31.62 -8.67
N PRO A 859 16.69 -31.46 -7.43
CA PRO A 859 16.81 -30.21 -6.69
C PRO A 859 18.25 -30.01 -6.19
N ALA A 860 18.54 -28.79 -5.74
CA ALA A 860 19.84 -28.42 -5.18
C ALA A 860 20.19 -29.26 -3.93
N PRO A 861 21.40 -29.84 -3.86
CA PRO A 861 21.93 -30.46 -2.64
C PRO A 861 22.20 -29.42 -1.56
N GLU A 862 22.40 -29.88 -0.33
CA GLU A 862 22.56 -29.05 0.86
C GLU A 862 23.95 -29.24 1.48
N THR A 863 24.51 -28.17 2.05
CA THR A 863 25.82 -28.18 2.74
C THR A 863 25.78 -27.23 3.92
N MET A 864 26.29 -27.68 5.08
CA MET A 864 26.47 -26.84 6.27
C MET A 864 27.93 -26.38 6.36
N LEU A 865 28.16 -25.09 6.54
CA LEU A 865 29.47 -24.54 6.86
C LEU A 865 29.77 -24.78 8.34
N ALA A 866 31.02 -25.14 8.64
CA ALA A 866 31.46 -25.24 10.02
C ALA A 866 31.49 -23.84 10.67
N ALA A 867 31.10 -23.75 11.94
CA ALA A 867 31.36 -22.54 12.72
C ALA A 867 32.88 -22.35 12.82
N GLU A 868 33.37 -21.15 12.51
CA GLU A 868 34.77 -20.82 12.77
C GLU A 868 35.05 -20.97 14.28
N PRO A 869 36.16 -21.60 14.68
CA PRO A 869 36.55 -21.62 16.07
C PRO A 869 36.80 -20.18 16.52
N ALA A 870 35.99 -19.71 17.47
CA ALA A 870 36.14 -18.41 18.12
C ALA A 870 37.49 -18.24 18.83
#